data_AF-A0A442SG46-F1
#
_entry.id   AF-A0A442SG46-F1
#
_cell.length_a   1.000
_cell.length_b   1.000
_cell.length_c   1.000
_cell.angle_alpha   90.00
_cell.angle_beta   90.00
_cell.angle_gamma   90.00
#
_symmetry.space_group_name_H-M   'P 1'
#
loop_
_entity.id
_entity.type
_entity.pdbx_description
1 polymer ?
#
loop_
_entity_poly.entity_id
_entity_poly.type
_entity_poly.pdbx_seq_one_letter_code
_entity_poly.pdbx_strand_id
1 'polypeptide(L)'
;MADGLFGTNVAAPSIRPVAIAPTGIPGSTYVRPQQKQVGGNLQALADSLGGLNNALQQFGAVSARADKDPDSEANRAFSDSIAGKSLEEVIKTMPEAKNRIQKDGVLSLVGSKAAYEFRQHITEAYNNGGFDQAHGDFNSWVEGERQKYAKGLPDQAMQAAFFRGTDNWTQQFGEQDMKRKIENTMAERDTAVVDEFRMIADDGIAANKGPEDIADAIIKQSGENRTFRGLDGKSQNDTLFRLAEEYALKGRPELVKALLNNKRGGIGPLLEVSGYTDKGLSLIQRAETEQQQAANATSFKTRSKLDEDAMYGRLTEEQIVKAKETPGNEWLNDSMAAQYLESSKRNKAQLLAGQAREEEKRRMAFQSTGQRTQAVANAYAELETLGGAQRLKDVEYMGPDGNMKTLTVKDQQDEVVKRKLSQFQELEDKVVAGNVDPKQAKEEVLKKRIAWFGGNGIVDEDLQKKFNSLQVQSSISRTLEKGEVSKYLGGIAEDYRQLEDINPAYADRLVSDSKSAEFLQNYSVARNDLMGPEDALIYAAQQSNRTPTQRALGKLTPDDLADDTKKVLNSLDYDAGPSRDNEAWVQDQLNNYTARGLDRDTARQKVMDKLQNHSFELNGKIVIDEDGLPKDAPELFQRALKDAFAVFGKAEGIPDVSDLYIDKFASGQWIVMSKTKAGPLNFGSRIGLNDLAKKRSEMEREITAQHEAARSANVAARKEARAQLWSAMEDRRKTVEEWELKHSKTHGIVTGYVAKRLRKNYEEELSNFNNPFKPPTAPKKLFKGPRGIGRSFD
;
A
#
# COMPACT_ATOMS: atom_id res chain seq x y z
N MET A 1 19.91 11.29 54.92
CA MET A 1 20.88 10.23 54.60
C MET A 1 20.26 9.40 53.49
N ALA A 2 20.78 9.26 52.27
CA ALA A 2 22.02 9.69 51.62
C ALA A 2 21.65 10.01 50.14
N ASP A 3 22.05 11.19 49.63
CA ASP A 3 23.10 11.40 48.63
C ASP A 3 23.01 10.58 47.34
N GLY A 4 22.62 11.27 46.26
CA GLY A 4 22.80 10.85 44.87
C GLY A 4 23.59 11.92 44.12
N LEU A 5 24.85 11.57 43.83
CA LEU A 5 25.84 12.30 43.06
C LEU A 5 25.35 12.70 41.66
N PHE A 6 25.90 13.83 41.18
CA PHE A 6 25.81 14.42 39.83
C PHE A 6 24.62 15.36 39.62
N GLY A 7 24.81 16.59 40.10
CA GLY A 7 24.03 17.73 39.63
C GLY A 7 24.33 18.06 38.17
N THR A 8 23.29 18.47 37.45
CA THR A 8 23.27 19.67 36.61
C THR A 8 21.86 19.85 36.04
N ASN A 9 21.06 20.65 36.73
CA ASN A 9 19.94 21.36 36.14
C ASN A 9 20.50 22.41 35.19
N VAL A 10 20.48 22.15 33.87
CA VAL A 10 20.67 23.20 32.86
C VAL A 10 19.71 22.96 31.70
N ALA A 11 18.82 23.92 31.48
CA ALA A 11 17.87 23.96 30.39
C ALA A 11 18.59 24.02 29.03
N ALA A 12 18.10 23.26 28.06
CA ALA A 12 18.59 23.30 26.68
C ALA A 12 18.38 24.70 26.05
N PRO A 13 19.41 25.33 25.46
CA PRO A 13 19.23 26.58 24.73
C PRO A 13 18.63 26.33 23.35
N SER A 14 17.73 27.23 22.93
CA SER A 14 17.10 27.25 21.62
C SER A 14 18.09 27.54 20.49
N ILE A 15 17.98 26.79 19.41
CA ILE A 15 18.74 26.99 18.17
C ILE A 15 18.24 28.27 17.49
N ARG A 16 19.12 29.25 17.28
CA ARG A 16 18.88 30.39 16.39
C ARG A 16 19.50 30.13 15.02
N PRO A 17 18.83 30.46 13.90
CA PRO A 17 19.41 30.32 12.57
C PRO A 17 20.55 31.32 12.35
N VAL A 18 21.66 30.83 11.79
CA VAL A 18 22.84 31.63 11.40
C VAL A 18 22.61 32.20 10.00
N ALA A 19 22.79 33.51 9.83
CA ALA A 19 22.82 34.18 8.53
C ALA A 19 24.20 33.97 7.88
N ILE A 20 24.21 33.55 6.61
CA ILE A 20 25.43 33.45 5.80
C ILE A 20 25.77 34.86 5.29
N ALA A 21 26.92 35.39 5.67
CA ALA A 21 27.50 36.61 5.12
C ALA A 21 28.82 36.26 4.36
N PRO A 22 29.01 36.71 3.11
CA PRO A 22 30.26 36.49 2.38
C PRO A 22 31.38 37.39 2.91
N THR A 23 32.51 36.79 3.29
CA THR A 23 33.75 37.48 3.64
C THR A 23 34.61 37.69 2.39
N GLY A 24 34.83 38.95 2.01
CA GLY A 24 35.77 39.35 0.96
C GLY A 24 37.21 39.39 1.48
N ILE A 25 38.15 38.87 0.69
CA ILE A 25 39.60 38.80 0.98
C ILE A 25 40.27 40.12 0.55
N PRO A 26 41.32 40.60 1.24
CA PRO A 26 41.87 41.95 1.07
C PRO A 26 42.73 42.08 -0.20
N GLY A 27 42.39 43.03 -1.09
CA GLY A 27 43.19 43.31 -2.28
C GLY A 27 42.66 44.36 -3.27
N SER A 28 41.65 45.17 -2.94
CA SER A 28 41.11 46.18 -3.88
C SER A 28 41.25 47.61 -3.34
N THR A 29 42.37 48.26 -3.64
CA THR A 29 42.54 49.70 -3.46
C THR A 29 41.94 50.41 -4.67
N TYR A 30 40.79 51.07 -4.48
CA TYR A 30 40.21 51.95 -5.49
C TYR A 30 40.97 53.29 -5.54
N VAL A 31 41.34 53.63 -6.77
CA VAL A 31 41.90 54.88 -7.28
C VAL A 31 41.02 56.08 -6.91
N ARG A 32 41.62 57.18 -6.44
CA ARG A 32 41.04 58.52 -6.53
C ARG A 32 41.74 59.32 -7.65
N PRO A 33 41.01 59.98 -8.56
CA PRO A 33 41.61 60.80 -9.61
C PRO A 33 42.19 62.09 -9.03
N GLN A 34 43.45 62.40 -9.37
CA GLN A 34 44.07 63.68 -9.03
C GLN A 34 43.58 64.79 -9.97
N GLN A 35 43.22 65.91 -9.36
CA GLN A 35 42.76 67.15 -9.99
C GLN A 35 43.88 67.80 -10.81
N LYS A 36 43.54 68.15 -12.05
CA LYS A 36 44.35 68.94 -12.99
C LYS A 36 44.58 70.36 -12.44
N GLN A 37 45.85 70.77 -12.26
CA GLN A 37 46.19 72.19 -12.15
C GLN A 37 46.30 72.80 -13.56
N VAL A 38 45.68 73.95 -13.73
CA VAL A 38 45.52 74.69 -14.97
C VAL A 38 46.54 75.82 -15.00
N GLY A 39 47.44 75.83 -15.99
CA GLY A 39 48.32 76.97 -16.30
C GLY A 39 49.65 76.58 -16.95
N GLY A 40 49.78 76.74 -18.28
CA GLY A 40 51.06 76.57 -19.00
C GLY A 40 51.00 76.15 -20.50
N ASN A 41 49.82 76.08 -21.12
CA ASN A 41 49.61 75.40 -22.42
C ASN A 41 50.17 76.08 -23.70
N LEU A 42 50.79 77.26 -23.63
CA LEU A 42 51.29 77.94 -24.84
C LEU A 42 52.76 77.62 -25.17
N GLN A 43 53.57 77.27 -24.17
CA GLN A 43 54.99 76.99 -24.37
C GLN A 43 55.22 75.52 -24.79
N ALA A 44 54.41 74.59 -24.27
CA ALA A 44 54.45 73.18 -24.66
C ALA A 44 53.92 72.89 -26.09
N LEU A 45 53.07 73.77 -26.63
CA LEU A 45 52.57 73.63 -28.00
C LEU A 45 53.63 74.04 -29.04
N ALA A 46 54.43 75.07 -28.73
CA ALA A 46 55.49 75.57 -29.61
C ALA A 46 56.62 74.54 -29.80
N ASP A 47 57.00 73.79 -28.75
CA ASP A 47 58.04 72.75 -28.83
C ASP A 47 57.55 71.48 -29.57
N SER A 48 56.26 71.18 -29.55
CA SER A 48 55.68 69.99 -30.19
C SER A 48 55.56 70.10 -31.73
N LEU A 49 55.45 71.32 -32.26
CA LEU A 49 55.26 71.56 -33.70
C LEU A 49 56.59 71.57 -34.48
N GLY A 50 57.74 71.76 -33.82
CA GLY A 50 59.06 71.70 -34.46
C GLY A 50 59.53 70.28 -34.85
N GLY A 51 59.00 69.23 -34.22
CA GLY A 51 59.43 67.83 -34.41
C GLY A 51 58.73 67.05 -35.52
N LEU A 52 57.61 67.55 -36.08
CA LEU A 52 56.75 66.79 -36.99
C LEU A 52 57.31 66.63 -38.42
N ASN A 53 58.21 67.50 -38.85
CA ASN A 53 58.72 67.51 -40.24
C ASN A 53 59.76 66.40 -40.51
N ASN A 54 60.57 66.03 -39.51
CA ASN A 54 61.57 64.95 -39.66
C ASN A 54 60.94 63.54 -39.63
N ALA A 55 59.80 63.37 -38.95
CA ALA A 55 59.11 62.09 -38.83
C ALA A 55 58.45 61.65 -40.16
N LEU A 56 57.97 62.59 -40.96
CA LEU A 56 57.28 62.28 -42.23
C LEU A 56 58.24 61.82 -43.34
N GLN A 57 59.46 62.35 -43.41
CA GLN A 57 60.45 61.93 -44.41
C GLN A 57 61.04 60.54 -44.11
N GLN A 58 61.15 60.15 -42.84
CA GLN A 58 61.62 58.81 -42.45
C GLN A 58 60.58 57.72 -42.71
N PHE A 59 59.29 58.03 -42.67
CA PHE A 59 58.21 57.05 -42.92
C PHE A 59 58.19 56.56 -44.39
N GLY A 60 58.35 57.47 -45.37
CA GLY A 60 58.33 57.10 -46.79
C GLY A 60 59.51 56.21 -47.23
N ALA A 61 60.69 56.39 -46.64
CA ALA A 61 61.89 55.60 -46.96
C ALA A 61 61.87 54.18 -46.33
N VAL A 62 61.16 53.99 -45.22
CA VAL A 62 60.99 52.69 -44.56
C VAL A 62 59.95 51.83 -45.29
N SER A 63 58.85 52.43 -45.78
CA SER A 63 57.81 51.71 -46.53
C SER A 63 58.33 51.10 -47.84
N ALA A 64 59.16 51.81 -48.60
CA ALA A 64 59.70 51.29 -49.88
C ALA A 64 60.77 50.19 -49.72
N ARG A 65 61.40 50.06 -48.54
CA ARG A 65 62.31 48.95 -48.21
C ARG A 65 61.56 47.70 -47.77
N ALA A 66 60.42 47.86 -47.10
CA ALA A 66 59.59 46.73 -46.66
C ALA A 66 59.03 45.92 -47.84
N ASP A 67 58.72 46.54 -48.99
CA ASP A 67 58.12 45.82 -50.14
C ASP A 67 59.09 44.94 -50.94
N LYS A 68 60.41 45.06 -50.75
CA LYS A 68 61.43 44.29 -51.48
C LYS A 68 62.21 43.30 -50.60
N ASP A 69 61.89 43.27 -49.30
CA ASP A 69 62.58 42.43 -48.32
C ASP A 69 61.87 41.06 -48.20
N PRO A 70 62.54 39.92 -48.47
CA PRO A 70 61.96 38.59 -48.28
C PRO A 70 61.50 38.32 -46.84
N ASP A 71 62.02 39.05 -45.86
CA ASP A 71 61.63 38.98 -44.44
C ASP A 71 60.56 40.00 -44.02
N SER A 72 59.96 40.72 -44.99
CA SER A 72 58.96 41.73 -44.68
C SER A 72 57.74 41.15 -43.98
N GLU A 73 57.11 41.96 -43.13
CA GLU A 73 55.88 41.60 -42.44
C GLU A 73 54.77 41.21 -43.42
N ALA A 74 54.75 41.79 -44.62
CA ALA A 74 53.82 41.40 -45.70
C ALA A 74 54.11 39.99 -46.25
N ASN A 75 55.37 39.59 -46.41
CA ASN A 75 55.75 38.24 -46.84
C ASN A 75 55.53 37.19 -45.73
N ARG A 76 55.73 37.57 -44.45
CA ARG A 76 55.37 36.72 -43.30
C ARG A 76 53.86 36.56 -43.17
N ALA A 77 53.09 37.65 -43.24
CA ALA A 77 51.63 37.62 -43.24
C ALA A 77 51.08 36.82 -44.43
N PHE A 78 51.74 36.89 -45.59
CA PHE A 78 51.42 36.04 -46.75
C PHE A 78 51.68 34.56 -46.46
N SER A 79 52.86 34.20 -45.92
CA SER A 79 53.20 32.84 -45.51
C SER A 79 52.21 32.28 -44.46
N ASP A 80 51.84 33.10 -43.48
CA ASP A 80 50.88 32.74 -42.44
C ASP A 80 49.45 32.57 -43.00
N SER A 81 49.08 33.37 -44.01
CA SER A 81 47.77 33.25 -44.68
C SER A 81 47.62 31.97 -45.52
N ILE A 82 48.74 31.33 -45.88
CA ILE A 82 48.80 30.06 -46.62
C ILE A 82 48.79 28.87 -45.65
N ALA A 83 49.27 29.05 -44.41
CA ALA A 83 49.36 28.03 -43.37
C ALA A 83 47.96 27.62 -42.87
N GLY A 84 47.23 26.85 -43.69
CA GLY A 84 45.89 26.35 -43.36
C GLY A 84 44.99 26.09 -44.56
N LYS A 85 45.35 26.52 -45.78
CA LYS A 85 44.56 26.30 -47.00
C LYS A 85 45.06 25.09 -47.80
N SER A 86 44.16 24.44 -48.54
CA SER A 86 44.52 23.35 -49.47
C SER A 86 45.24 23.88 -50.72
N LEU A 87 46.00 23.02 -51.41
CA LEU A 87 46.80 23.38 -52.59
C LEU A 87 45.96 24.05 -53.68
N GLU A 88 44.77 23.51 -53.94
CA GLU A 88 43.83 24.08 -54.90
C GLU A 88 43.23 25.41 -54.41
N GLU A 89 42.97 25.58 -53.11
CA GLU A 89 42.51 26.86 -52.56
C GLU A 89 43.55 27.96 -52.65
N VAL A 90 44.84 27.66 -52.42
CA VAL A 90 45.92 28.66 -52.49
C VAL A 90 46.11 29.14 -53.93
N ILE A 91 46.09 28.22 -54.90
CA ILE A 91 46.23 28.56 -56.34
C ILE A 91 45.00 29.33 -56.86
N LYS A 92 43.81 29.02 -56.35
CA LYS A 92 42.54 29.59 -56.83
C LYS A 92 42.17 30.92 -56.16
N THR A 93 42.59 31.15 -54.91
CA THR A 93 42.24 32.37 -54.15
C THR A 93 43.28 33.49 -54.24
N MET A 94 44.46 33.23 -54.79
CA MET A 94 45.54 34.22 -54.84
C MET A 94 46.19 34.27 -56.23
N PRO A 95 45.53 34.86 -57.25
CA PRO A 95 46.14 35.06 -58.57
C PRO A 95 47.24 36.13 -58.56
N GLU A 96 47.52 36.77 -57.41
CA GLU A 96 48.52 37.83 -57.26
C GLU A 96 49.85 37.37 -56.64
N ALA A 97 50.32 36.15 -56.93
CA ALA A 97 51.76 35.85 -56.78
C ALA A 97 52.55 36.58 -57.90
N LYS A 98 52.65 37.91 -57.80
CA LYS A 98 53.21 38.77 -58.86
C LYS A 98 54.76 38.70 -58.97
N ASN A 99 55.46 37.97 -58.08
CA ASN A 99 56.92 37.80 -58.12
C ASN A 99 57.35 36.32 -58.03
N ARG A 100 58.37 35.92 -58.82
CA ARG A 100 58.90 34.54 -58.92
C ARG A 100 59.33 33.98 -57.57
N ILE A 101 59.88 34.82 -56.69
CA ILE A 101 60.32 34.42 -55.35
C ILE A 101 59.13 33.98 -54.48
N GLN A 102 57.98 34.65 -54.58
CA GLN A 102 56.78 34.27 -53.84
C GLN A 102 56.20 32.97 -54.38
N LYS A 103 56.24 32.75 -55.71
CA LYS A 103 55.82 31.49 -56.32
C LYS A 103 56.72 30.32 -55.89
N ASP A 104 58.03 30.47 -56.00
CA ASP A 104 58.99 29.43 -55.57
C ASP A 104 58.91 29.18 -54.05
N GLY A 105 58.65 30.22 -53.26
CA GLY A 105 58.38 30.12 -51.82
C GLY A 105 57.11 29.31 -51.51
N VAL A 106 56.01 29.57 -52.21
CA VAL A 106 54.75 28.79 -52.07
C VAL A 106 54.98 27.33 -52.47
N LEU A 107 55.66 27.07 -53.58
CA LEU A 107 55.96 25.71 -54.04
C LEU A 107 56.86 24.96 -53.05
N SER A 108 57.89 25.63 -52.51
CA SER A 108 58.78 25.05 -51.48
C SER A 108 58.04 24.78 -50.16
N LEU A 109 57.11 25.66 -49.77
CA LEU A 109 56.31 25.49 -48.55
C LEU A 109 55.33 24.33 -48.69
N VAL A 110 54.71 24.17 -49.86
CA VAL A 110 53.87 23.00 -50.19
C VAL A 110 54.68 21.71 -50.12
N GLY A 111 55.87 21.66 -50.73
CA GLY A 111 56.75 20.49 -50.66
C GLY A 111 57.21 20.18 -49.22
N SER A 112 57.47 21.21 -48.41
CA SER A 112 57.84 21.06 -47.01
C SER A 112 56.68 20.56 -46.14
N LYS A 113 55.45 21.01 -46.42
CA LYS A 113 54.24 20.51 -45.75
C LYS A 113 53.99 19.04 -46.09
N ALA A 114 54.12 18.66 -47.36
CA ALA A 114 54.04 17.26 -47.77
C ALA A 114 55.09 16.39 -47.07
N ALA A 115 56.30 16.92 -46.84
CA ALA A 115 57.35 16.21 -46.10
C ALA A 115 56.94 16.00 -44.63
N TYR A 116 56.32 17.00 -44.00
CA TYR A 116 55.80 16.88 -42.63
C TYR A 116 54.69 15.81 -42.54
N GLU A 117 53.70 15.88 -43.43
CA GLU A 117 52.60 14.91 -43.50
C GLU A 117 53.11 13.48 -43.73
N PHE A 118 54.09 13.31 -44.62
CA PHE A 118 54.75 12.04 -44.84
C PHE A 118 55.42 11.50 -43.58
N ARG A 119 56.23 12.32 -42.88
CA ARG A 119 56.89 11.90 -41.63
C ARG A 119 55.87 11.46 -40.58
N GLN A 120 54.77 12.20 -40.46
CA GLN A 120 53.67 11.86 -39.55
C GLN A 120 53.03 10.53 -39.94
N HIS A 121 52.64 10.36 -41.22
CA HIS A 121 52.04 9.13 -41.73
C HIS A 121 52.95 7.91 -41.50
N ILE A 122 54.23 8.01 -41.81
CA ILE A 122 55.17 6.89 -41.60
C ILE A 122 55.37 6.61 -40.12
N THR A 123 55.46 7.64 -39.27
CA THR A 123 55.58 7.45 -37.81
C THR A 123 54.34 6.77 -37.24
N GLU A 124 53.15 7.18 -37.67
CA GLU A 124 51.88 6.56 -37.27
C GLU A 124 51.76 5.13 -37.80
N ALA A 125 52.07 4.89 -39.07
CA ALA A 125 52.05 3.55 -39.66
C ALA A 125 53.06 2.62 -38.97
N TYR A 126 54.25 3.13 -38.63
CA TYR A 126 55.24 2.38 -37.87
C TYR A 126 54.71 1.98 -36.50
N ASN A 127 54.13 2.90 -35.73
CA ASN A 127 53.64 2.63 -34.37
C ASN A 127 52.33 1.83 -34.31
N ASN A 128 51.46 1.94 -35.34
CA ASN A 128 50.12 1.37 -35.33
C ASN A 128 50.01 0.04 -36.11
N GLY A 129 51.14 -0.64 -36.36
CA GLY A 129 51.17 -1.97 -36.97
C GLY A 129 51.15 -2.01 -38.50
N GLY A 130 51.38 -0.87 -39.17
CA GLY A 130 51.56 -0.78 -40.63
C GLY A 130 52.94 -1.22 -41.12
N PHE A 131 53.90 -1.43 -40.21
CA PHE A 131 55.23 -1.95 -40.49
C PHE A 131 55.62 -3.07 -39.50
N ASP A 132 56.29 -4.11 -39.99
CA ASP A 132 56.86 -5.16 -39.14
C ASP A 132 58.13 -4.64 -38.45
N GLN A 133 57.95 -4.16 -37.22
CA GLN A 133 59.04 -3.65 -36.38
C GLN A 133 60.04 -4.72 -35.94
N ALA A 134 59.74 -6.02 -36.08
CA ALA A 134 60.65 -7.08 -35.68
C ALA A 134 61.55 -7.52 -36.84
N HIS A 135 60.99 -7.69 -38.04
CA HIS A 135 61.72 -8.31 -39.16
C HIS A 135 61.72 -7.50 -40.47
N GLY A 136 61.00 -6.38 -40.55
CA GLY A 136 60.88 -5.58 -41.78
C GLY A 136 62.13 -4.77 -42.14
N ASP A 137 62.32 -4.49 -43.43
CA ASP A 137 63.33 -3.53 -43.93
C ASP A 137 62.72 -2.13 -43.98
N PHE A 138 63.07 -1.30 -42.98
CA PHE A 138 62.53 0.05 -42.82
C PHE A 138 62.89 0.96 -44.00
N ASN A 139 64.14 0.90 -44.47
CA ASN A 139 64.61 1.81 -45.52
C ASN A 139 63.92 1.53 -46.85
N SER A 140 63.73 0.25 -47.20
CA SER A 140 63.00 -0.11 -48.42
C SER A 140 61.51 0.23 -48.33
N TRP A 141 60.88 0.08 -47.15
CA TRP A 141 59.47 0.42 -46.95
C TRP A 141 59.21 1.92 -47.06
N VAL A 142 60.00 2.74 -46.34
CA VAL A 142 59.84 4.19 -46.32
C VAL A 142 60.16 4.80 -47.68
N GLU A 143 61.19 4.33 -48.38
CA GLU A 143 61.49 4.84 -49.73
C GLU A 143 60.36 4.52 -50.73
N GLY A 144 59.71 3.35 -50.59
CA GLY A 144 58.53 3.00 -51.38
C GLY A 144 57.35 3.97 -51.17
N GLU A 145 57.06 4.31 -49.92
CA GLU A 145 56.01 5.30 -49.58
C GLU A 145 56.40 6.72 -50.00
N ARG A 146 57.68 7.08 -49.84
CA ARG A 146 58.22 8.39 -50.21
C ARG A 146 58.05 8.67 -51.69
N GLN A 147 58.29 7.67 -52.54
CA GLN A 147 58.07 7.78 -53.98
C GLN A 147 56.59 7.93 -54.34
N LYS A 148 55.66 7.31 -53.59
CA LYS A 148 54.21 7.51 -53.78
C LYS A 148 53.80 8.95 -53.49
N TYR A 149 54.28 9.51 -52.37
CA TYR A 149 54.02 10.91 -51.99
C TYR A 149 54.61 11.89 -53.01
N ALA A 150 55.85 11.65 -53.48
CA ALA A 150 56.50 12.50 -54.47
C ALA A 150 55.74 12.55 -55.81
N LYS A 151 55.17 11.42 -56.27
CA LYS A 151 54.35 11.37 -57.50
C LYS A 151 53.06 12.19 -57.40
N GLY A 152 52.54 12.41 -56.19
CA GLY A 152 51.35 13.24 -55.96
C GLY A 152 51.61 14.75 -56.07
N LEU A 153 52.88 15.18 -56.12
CA LEU A 153 53.25 16.59 -56.22
C LEU A 153 53.47 17.00 -57.68
N PRO A 154 52.72 17.99 -58.23
CA PRO A 154 52.71 18.28 -59.66
C PRO A 154 53.95 19.05 -60.17
N ASP A 155 54.72 19.70 -59.30
CA ASP A 155 55.84 20.58 -59.68
C ASP A 155 57.19 20.06 -59.15
N GLN A 156 58.24 20.16 -59.97
CA GLN A 156 59.59 19.71 -59.62
C GLN A 156 60.19 20.45 -58.42
N ALA A 157 59.85 21.73 -58.22
CA ALA A 157 60.32 22.49 -57.07
C ALA A 157 59.68 21.99 -55.76
N MET A 158 58.40 21.58 -55.80
CA MET A 158 57.72 20.96 -54.66
C MET A 158 58.36 19.61 -54.33
N GLN A 159 58.61 18.77 -55.35
CA GLN A 159 59.26 17.46 -55.16
C GLN A 159 60.65 17.63 -54.56
N ALA A 160 61.47 18.57 -55.06
CA ALA A 160 62.81 18.82 -54.53
C ALA A 160 62.80 19.33 -53.07
N ALA A 161 61.80 20.13 -52.68
CA ALA A 161 61.61 20.52 -51.28
C ALA A 161 61.15 19.33 -50.42
N PHE A 162 60.28 18.48 -50.94
CA PHE A 162 59.81 17.26 -50.27
C PHE A 162 60.96 16.26 -50.02
N PHE A 163 61.78 15.96 -51.03
CA PHE A 163 62.91 15.04 -50.88
C PHE A 163 63.93 15.57 -49.87
N ARG A 164 64.34 16.84 -49.97
CA ARG A 164 65.23 17.47 -48.95
C ARG A 164 64.63 17.44 -47.55
N GLY A 165 63.31 17.65 -47.46
CA GLY A 165 62.57 17.57 -46.20
C GLY A 165 62.41 16.15 -45.65
N THR A 166 62.78 15.09 -46.35
CA THR A 166 62.55 13.70 -45.89
C THR A 166 63.82 12.86 -45.78
N ASP A 167 64.92 13.22 -46.47
CA ASP A 167 66.17 12.45 -46.48
C ASP A 167 66.77 12.21 -45.09
N ASN A 168 67.15 13.29 -44.39
CA ASN A 168 67.83 13.17 -43.09
C ASN A 168 66.95 12.46 -42.05
N TRP A 169 65.64 12.68 -42.11
CA TRP A 169 64.70 12.05 -41.18
C TRP A 169 64.62 10.55 -41.41
N THR A 170 64.57 10.11 -42.68
CA THR A 170 64.50 8.69 -43.03
C THR A 170 65.73 7.93 -42.53
N GLN A 171 66.93 8.51 -42.70
CA GLN A 171 68.18 7.91 -42.20
C GLN A 171 68.19 7.80 -40.67
N GLN A 172 67.88 8.90 -39.96
CA GLN A 172 67.88 8.90 -38.50
C GLN A 172 66.85 7.94 -37.89
N PHE A 173 65.66 7.86 -38.49
CA PHE A 173 64.62 6.95 -38.01
C PHE A 173 64.99 5.48 -38.29
N GLY A 174 65.61 5.19 -39.44
CA GLY A 174 66.12 3.85 -39.75
C GLY A 174 67.20 3.37 -38.78
N GLU A 175 68.11 4.24 -38.35
CA GLU A 175 69.10 3.91 -37.31
C GLU A 175 68.45 3.61 -35.95
N GLN A 176 67.38 4.33 -35.59
CA GLN A 176 66.63 4.10 -34.36
C GLN A 176 65.88 2.75 -34.37
N ASP A 177 65.26 2.37 -35.50
CA ASP A 177 64.63 1.06 -35.68
C ASP A 177 65.66 -0.07 -35.49
N MET A 178 66.82 0.04 -36.13
CA MET A 178 67.89 -0.95 -35.98
C MET A 178 68.36 -1.08 -34.53
N LYS A 179 68.54 0.04 -33.82
CA LYS A 179 68.92 0.03 -32.40
C LYS A 179 67.86 -0.66 -31.53
N ARG A 180 66.57 -0.37 -31.75
CA ARG A 180 65.47 -1.01 -31.02
C ARG A 180 65.40 -2.51 -31.26
N LYS A 181 65.58 -2.97 -32.50
CA LYS A 181 65.63 -4.41 -32.83
C LYS A 181 66.73 -5.13 -32.07
N ILE A 182 67.92 -4.53 -31.98
CA ILE A 182 69.05 -5.06 -31.21
C ILE A 182 68.71 -5.11 -29.71
N GLU A 183 68.14 -4.05 -29.14
CA GLU A 183 67.75 -3.98 -27.72
C GLU A 183 66.66 -5.00 -27.36
N ASN A 184 65.63 -5.16 -28.20
CA ASN A 184 64.56 -6.15 -28.00
C ASN A 184 65.10 -7.58 -28.05
N THR A 185 65.96 -7.89 -29.02
CA THR A 185 66.60 -9.21 -29.13
C THR A 185 67.44 -9.53 -27.89
N MET A 186 68.15 -8.53 -27.35
CA MET A 186 68.91 -8.68 -26.10
C MET A 186 68.00 -8.88 -24.88
N ALA A 187 66.88 -8.15 -24.79
CA ALA A 187 65.94 -8.25 -23.68
C ALA A 187 65.18 -9.59 -23.63
N GLU A 188 64.76 -10.12 -24.79
CA GLU A 188 64.12 -11.45 -24.90
C GLU A 188 65.07 -12.56 -24.46
N ARG A 189 66.34 -12.48 -24.89
CA ARG A 189 67.39 -13.42 -24.49
C ARG A 189 67.62 -13.41 -22.98
N ASP A 190 67.70 -12.23 -22.37
CA ASP A 190 68.00 -12.09 -20.94
C ASP A 190 66.79 -12.50 -20.06
N THR A 191 65.56 -12.29 -20.54
CA THR A 191 64.32 -12.71 -19.83
C THR A 191 64.21 -14.24 -19.72
N ALA A 192 64.49 -14.96 -20.80
CA ALA A 192 64.45 -16.43 -20.81
C ALA A 192 65.40 -17.07 -19.80
N VAL A 193 66.52 -16.41 -19.49
CA VAL A 193 67.52 -16.89 -18.52
C VAL A 193 67.07 -16.62 -17.08
N VAL A 194 66.46 -15.46 -16.81
CA VAL A 194 65.87 -15.18 -15.48
C VAL A 194 64.77 -16.19 -15.16
N ASP A 195 63.89 -16.48 -16.12
CA ASP A 195 62.79 -17.42 -15.93
C ASP A 195 63.28 -18.85 -15.65
N GLU A 196 64.33 -19.29 -16.34
CA GLU A 196 65.00 -20.57 -16.06
C GLU A 196 65.53 -20.63 -14.62
N PHE A 197 66.20 -19.56 -14.15
CA PHE A 197 66.68 -19.51 -12.76
C PHE A 197 65.54 -19.45 -11.74
N ARG A 198 64.46 -18.74 -12.06
CA ARG A 198 63.25 -18.70 -11.22
C ARG A 198 62.64 -20.09 -11.08
N MET A 199 62.54 -20.86 -12.16
CA MET A 199 62.05 -22.24 -12.10
C MET A 199 62.89 -23.10 -11.17
N ILE A 200 64.23 -23.03 -11.27
CA ILE A 200 65.13 -23.77 -10.38
C ILE A 200 64.92 -23.37 -8.91
N ALA A 201 64.76 -22.08 -8.64
CA ALA A 201 64.52 -21.57 -7.29
C ALA A 201 63.17 -22.04 -6.73
N ASP A 202 62.09 -21.89 -7.49
CA ASP A 202 60.74 -22.28 -7.05
C ASP A 202 60.61 -23.81 -6.88
N ASP A 203 61.17 -24.60 -7.78
CA ASP A 203 61.21 -26.07 -7.66
C ASP A 203 62.04 -26.52 -6.44
N GLY A 204 63.16 -25.85 -6.19
CA GLY A 204 64.00 -26.09 -5.02
C GLY A 204 63.29 -25.78 -3.70
N ILE A 205 62.55 -24.66 -3.65
CA ILE A 205 61.72 -24.29 -2.50
C ILE A 205 60.60 -25.31 -2.29
N ALA A 206 59.89 -25.69 -3.36
CA ALA A 206 58.81 -26.68 -3.30
C ALA A 206 59.31 -28.06 -2.82
N ALA A 207 60.54 -28.42 -3.17
CA ALA A 207 61.20 -29.65 -2.73
C ALA A 207 61.87 -29.55 -1.34
N ASN A 208 61.73 -28.42 -0.62
CA ASN A 208 62.39 -28.15 0.67
C ASN A 208 63.92 -28.29 0.65
N LYS A 209 64.58 -27.93 -0.45
CA LYS A 209 66.05 -27.88 -0.53
C LYS A 209 66.61 -26.72 0.29
N GLY A 210 67.86 -26.85 0.75
CA GLY A 210 68.56 -25.79 1.45
C GLY A 210 68.77 -24.56 0.54
N PRO A 211 68.73 -23.33 1.07
CA PRO A 211 68.94 -22.11 0.28
C PRO A 211 70.27 -22.09 -0.50
N GLU A 212 71.33 -22.66 0.09
CA GLU A 212 72.64 -22.80 -0.55
C GLU A 212 72.60 -23.79 -1.73
N ASP A 213 71.92 -24.94 -1.59
CA ASP A 213 71.79 -25.93 -2.66
C ASP A 213 71.04 -25.36 -3.87
N ILE A 214 70.06 -24.49 -3.61
CA ILE A 214 69.29 -23.79 -4.65
C ILE A 214 70.18 -22.78 -5.38
N ALA A 215 70.93 -21.97 -4.63
CA ALA A 215 71.85 -20.99 -5.19
C ALA A 215 72.96 -21.65 -6.03
N ASP A 216 73.51 -22.78 -5.57
CA ASP A 216 74.50 -23.58 -6.30
C ASP A 216 73.95 -24.09 -7.64
N ALA A 217 72.72 -24.59 -7.66
CA ALA A 217 72.08 -25.07 -8.88
C ALA A 217 71.90 -23.94 -9.92
N ILE A 218 71.49 -22.76 -9.46
CA ILE A 218 71.32 -21.57 -10.31
C ILE A 218 72.66 -21.08 -10.85
N ILE A 219 73.70 -21.07 -10.02
CA ILE A 219 75.05 -20.63 -10.43
C ILE A 219 75.68 -21.61 -11.41
N LYS A 220 75.48 -22.92 -11.21
CA LYS A 220 75.91 -23.94 -12.17
C LYS A 220 75.24 -23.72 -13.53
N GLN A 221 73.92 -23.53 -13.54
CA GLN A 221 73.17 -23.24 -14.77
C GLN A 221 73.64 -21.92 -15.42
N SER A 222 73.95 -20.91 -14.62
CA SER A 222 74.52 -19.64 -15.09
C SER A 222 75.88 -19.83 -15.77
N GLY A 223 76.75 -20.68 -15.20
CA GLY A 223 78.02 -21.06 -15.82
C GLY A 223 77.85 -21.77 -17.16
N GLU A 224 76.90 -22.70 -17.27
CA GLU A 224 76.58 -23.41 -18.52
C GLU A 224 76.03 -22.46 -19.59
N ASN A 225 75.14 -21.54 -19.20
CA ASN A 225 74.60 -20.50 -20.08
C ASN A 225 75.69 -19.52 -20.58
N ARG A 226 76.74 -19.26 -19.78
CA ARG A 226 77.89 -18.44 -20.21
C ARG A 226 78.64 -19.08 -21.38
N THR A 227 78.95 -20.36 -21.25
CA THR A 227 79.70 -21.12 -22.25
C THR A 227 78.88 -21.36 -23.51
N PHE A 228 77.58 -21.62 -23.39
CA PHE A 228 76.73 -22.00 -24.52
C PHE A 228 76.10 -20.80 -25.25
N ARG A 229 75.65 -19.75 -24.52
CA ARG A 229 74.88 -18.63 -25.10
C ARG A 229 75.70 -17.34 -25.29
N GLY A 230 76.98 -17.33 -24.93
CA GLY A 230 77.88 -16.19 -25.12
C GLY A 230 77.51 -14.94 -24.32
N LEU A 231 76.80 -15.11 -23.20
CA LEU A 231 76.46 -14.01 -22.30
C LEU A 231 77.72 -13.42 -21.67
N ASP A 232 77.81 -12.10 -21.61
CA ASP A 232 78.88 -11.41 -20.91
C ASP A 232 78.67 -11.49 -19.39
N GLY A 233 79.77 -11.51 -18.63
CA GLY A 233 79.70 -11.71 -17.18
C GLY A 233 78.90 -10.62 -16.44
N LYS A 234 78.74 -9.43 -17.03
CA LYS A 234 77.94 -8.35 -16.43
C LYS A 234 76.44 -8.62 -16.55
N SER A 235 75.94 -9.05 -17.72
CA SER A 235 74.52 -9.43 -17.90
C SER A 235 74.11 -10.57 -16.95
N GLN A 236 75.00 -11.54 -16.71
CA GLN A 236 74.73 -12.63 -15.75
C GLN A 236 74.65 -12.14 -14.29
N ASN A 237 75.52 -11.20 -13.91
CA ASN A 237 75.45 -10.57 -12.59
C ASN A 237 74.14 -9.81 -12.39
N ASP A 238 73.71 -9.05 -13.42
CA ASP A 238 72.43 -8.34 -13.39
C ASP A 238 71.23 -9.29 -13.31
N THR A 239 71.29 -10.42 -14.02
CA THR A 239 70.26 -11.47 -14.00
C THR A 239 70.14 -12.12 -12.61
N LEU A 240 71.26 -12.49 -12.00
CA LEU A 240 71.29 -13.05 -10.63
C LEU A 240 70.84 -12.02 -9.59
N PHE A 241 71.22 -10.75 -9.76
CA PHE A 241 70.80 -9.67 -8.88
C PHE A 241 69.28 -9.43 -8.94
N ARG A 242 68.68 -9.43 -10.14
CA ARG A 242 67.22 -9.32 -10.33
C ARG A 242 66.48 -10.49 -9.68
N LEU A 243 67.02 -11.71 -9.78
CA LEU A 243 66.46 -12.87 -9.10
C LEU A 243 66.50 -12.70 -7.56
N ALA A 244 67.62 -12.24 -7.03
CA ALA A 244 67.75 -11.93 -5.60
C ALA A 244 66.77 -10.82 -5.16
N GLU A 245 66.54 -9.80 -5.98
CA GLU A 245 65.54 -8.76 -5.71
C GLU A 245 64.11 -9.34 -5.64
N GLU A 246 63.74 -10.24 -6.56
CA GLU A 246 62.44 -10.89 -6.53
C GLU A 246 62.23 -11.73 -5.26
N TYR A 247 63.22 -12.54 -4.86
CA TYR A 247 63.10 -13.35 -3.64
C TYR A 247 63.22 -12.52 -2.35
N ALA A 248 63.81 -11.32 -2.42
CA ALA A 248 63.76 -10.37 -1.33
C ALA A 248 62.34 -9.85 -1.10
N LEU A 249 61.60 -9.53 -2.17
CA LEU A 249 60.18 -9.18 -2.09
C LEU A 249 59.31 -10.32 -1.55
N LYS A 250 59.69 -11.57 -1.83
CA LYS A 250 59.02 -12.77 -1.29
C LYS A 250 59.37 -13.07 0.18
N GLY A 251 60.18 -12.23 0.85
CA GLY A 251 60.57 -12.42 2.25
C GLY A 251 61.43 -13.66 2.48
N ARG A 252 62.35 -13.98 1.56
CA ARG A 252 63.26 -15.15 1.63
C ARG A 252 64.72 -14.74 1.89
N PRO A 253 65.06 -14.18 3.06
CA PRO A 253 66.39 -13.60 3.28
C PRO A 253 67.52 -14.61 3.15
N GLU A 254 67.34 -15.85 3.57
CA GLU A 254 68.39 -16.88 3.47
C GLU A 254 68.70 -17.28 2.03
N LEU A 255 67.70 -17.32 1.15
CA LEU A 255 67.92 -17.57 -0.28
C LEU A 255 68.58 -16.37 -0.98
N VAL A 256 68.18 -15.15 -0.59
CA VAL A 256 68.80 -13.92 -1.10
C VAL A 256 70.27 -13.85 -0.66
N LYS A 257 70.57 -14.15 0.61
CA LYS A 257 71.95 -14.26 1.12
C LYS A 257 72.74 -15.29 0.33
N ALA A 258 72.20 -16.49 0.14
CA ALA A 258 72.87 -17.55 -0.63
C ALA A 258 73.17 -17.11 -2.07
N LEU A 259 72.18 -16.57 -2.80
CA LEU A 259 72.36 -16.08 -4.18
C LEU A 259 73.44 -14.99 -4.31
N LEU A 260 73.54 -14.10 -3.31
CA LEU A 260 74.48 -12.98 -3.33
C LEU A 260 75.89 -13.36 -2.83
N ASN A 261 76.00 -14.32 -1.91
CA ASN A 261 77.26 -14.73 -1.27
C ASN A 261 77.98 -15.92 -1.91
N ASN A 262 77.32 -16.64 -2.83
CA ASN A 262 77.87 -17.87 -3.37
C ASN A 262 79.04 -17.64 -4.36
N LYS A 263 79.99 -18.59 -4.41
CA LYS A 263 81.22 -18.52 -5.21
C LYS A 263 81.01 -19.04 -6.64
N ARG A 264 81.32 -18.21 -7.64
CA ARG A 264 80.95 -18.46 -9.04
C ARG A 264 82.14 -18.90 -9.88
N GLY A 265 82.59 -20.15 -9.69
CA GLY A 265 83.57 -20.81 -10.57
C GLY A 265 84.88 -20.04 -10.77
N GLY A 266 85.41 -19.43 -9.70
CA GLY A 266 86.65 -18.62 -9.73
C GLY A 266 86.41 -17.10 -9.73
N ILE A 267 85.16 -16.65 -9.88
CA ILE A 267 84.72 -15.27 -9.65
C ILE A 267 84.12 -15.20 -8.24
N GLY A 268 84.53 -14.22 -7.44
CA GLY A 268 84.02 -14.02 -6.08
C GLY A 268 82.50 -13.80 -6.00
N PRO A 269 81.94 -13.80 -4.79
CA PRO A 269 80.54 -13.47 -4.51
C PRO A 269 80.04 -12.23 -5.25
N LEU A 270 78.73 -12.16 -5.51
CA LEU A 270 78.15 -10.99 -6.16
C LEU A 270 78.28 -9.73 -5.30
N LEU A 271 78.26 -9.89 -3.96
CA LEU A 271 78.51 -8.78 -3.03
C LEU A 271 79.93 -8.20 -3.12
N GLU A 272 80.92 -8.94 -3.60
CA GLU A 272 82.30 -8.46 -3.74
C GLU A 272 82.53 -7.70 -5.06
N VAL A 273 81.54 -7.70 -5.97
CA VAL A 273 81.61 -6.98 -7.24
C VAL A 273 81.20 -5.52 -7.06
N SER A 274 82.06 -4.59 -7.48
CA SER A 274 81.79 -3.15 -7.44
C SER A 274 80.46 -2.81 -8.16
N GLY A 275 79.55 -2.13 -7.44
CA GLY A 275 78.22 -1.76 -7.92
C GLY A 275 77.06 -2.59 -7.35
N TYR A 276 77.32 -3.77 -6.77
CA TYR A 276 76.29 -4.65 -6.17
C TYR A 276 76.38 -4.79 -4.65
N THR A 277 77.48 -4.39 -4.01
CA THR A 277 77.68 -4.53 -2.56
C THR A 277 76.59 -3.85 -1.73
N ASP A 278 76.43 -2.52 -1.86
CA ASP A 278 75.45 -1.76 -1.08
C ASP A 278 74.01 -2.16 -1.43
N LYS A 279 73.76 -2.44 -2.71
CA LYS A 279 72.44 -2.87 -3.19
C LYS A 279 72.08 -4.28 -2.71
N GLY A 280 73.05 -5.18 -2.62
CA GLY A 280 72.84 -6.54 -2.13
C GLY A 280 72.57 -6.58 -0.63
N LEU A 281 73.28 -5.76 0.16
CA LEU A 281 73.01 -5.61 1.60
C LEU A 281 71.60 -5.05 1.86
N SER A 282 71.15 -4.06 1.08
CA SER A 282 69.80 -3.50 1.22
C SER A 282 68.70 -4.51 0.84
N LEU A 283 68.95 -5.38 -0.16
CA LEU A 283 68.03 -6.47 -0.49
C LEU A 283 67.89 -7.49 0.64
N ILE A 284 68.99 -7.86 1.30
CA ILE A 284 68.95 -8.77 2.46
C ILE A 284 68.10 -8.17 3.59
N GLN A 285 68.33 -6.91 3.94
CA GLN A 285 67.58 -6.22 4.99
C GLN A 285 66.08 -6.10 4.65
N ARG A 286 65.76 -5.83 3.37
CA ARG A 286 64.38 -5.81 2.88
C ARG A 286 63.72 -7.18 3.02
N ALA A 287 64.41 -8.25 2.64
CA ALA A 287 63.90 -9.61 2.75
C ALA A 287 63.61 -10.01 4.20
N GLU A 288 64.48 -9.64 5.15
CA GLU A 288 64.27 -9.88 6.58
C GLU A 288 63.06 -9.10 7.10
N THR A 289 62.88 -7.85 6.66
CA THR A 289 61.73 -7.03 7.03
C THR A 289 60.41 -7.64 6.55
N GLU A 290 60.35 -8.07 5.28
CA GLU A 290 59.16 -8.72 4.71
C GLU A 290 58.84 -10.05 5.42
N GLN A 291 59.87 -10.86 5.75
CA GLN A 291 59.68 -12.10 6.51
C GLN A 291 59.07 -11.82 7.90
N GLN A 292 59.57 -10.80 8.61
CA GLN A 292 59.03 -10.39 9.91
C GLN A 292 57.59 -9.89 9.80
N GLN A 293 57.26 -9.10 8.76
CA GLN A 293 55.89 -8.64 8.53
C GLN A 293 54.93 -9.80 8.27
N ALA A 294 55.33 -10.78 7.44
CA ALA A 294 54.53 -11.98 7.17
C ALA A 294 54.31 -12.84 8.44
N ALA A 295 55.35 -13.00 9.27
CA ALA A 295 55.25 -13.69 10.55
C ALA A 295 54.30 -12.95 11.52
N ASN A 296 54.43 -11.62 11.64
CA ASN A 296 53.57 -10.79 12.48
C ASN A 296 52.09 -10.83 12.04
N ALA A 297 51.81 -10.82 10.73
CA ALA A 297 50.45 -10.92 10.21
C ALA A 297 49.79 -12.27 10.54
N THR A 298 50.55 -13.37 10.41
CA THR A 298 50.10 -14.72 10.78
C THR A 298 49.83 -14.83 12.28
N SER A 299 50.70 -14.21 13.07
CA SER A 299 50.60 -14.14 14.53
C SER A 299 49.34 -13.38 14.99
N PHE A 300 49.10 -12.21 14.41
CA PHE A 300 47.91 -11.41 14.68
C PHE A 300 46.61 -12.15 14.38
N LYS A 301 46.53 -12.82 13.22
CA LYS A 301 45.35 -13.61 12.84
C LYS A 301 45.06 -14.73 13.84
N THR A 302 46.12 -15.41 14.31
CA THR A 302 45.98 -16.46 15.32
C THR A 302 45.49 -15.90 16.64
N ARG A 303 46.09 -14.79 17.11
CA ARG A 303 45.68 -14.10 18.33
C ARG A 303 44.22 -13.65 18.28
N SER A 304 43.81 -12.97 17.22
CA SER A 304 42.44 -12.50 17.04
C SER A 304 41.43 -13.64 17.10
N LYS A 305 41.78 -14.81 16.53
CA LYS A 305 40.90 -15.99 16.57
C LYS A 305 40.83 -16.62 17.96
N LEU A 306 41.95 -16.71 18.68
CA LEU A 306 41.97 -17.19 20.06
C LEU A 306 41.17 -16.26 21.00
N ASP A 307 41.30 -14.94 20.83
CA ASP A 307 40.52 -13.94 21.56
C ASP A 307 39.02 -14.12 21.30
N GLU A 308 38.61 -14.29 20.04
CA GLU A 308 37.21 -14.51 19.64
C GLU A 308 36.66 -15.82 20.24
N ASP A 309 37.37 -16.94 20.07
CA ASP A 309 36.96 -18.25 20.59
C ASP A 309 36.92 -18.26 22.13
N ALA A 310 37.83 -17.53 22.79
CA ALA A 310 37.80 -17.35 24.24
C ALA A 310 36.59 -16.50 24.67
N MET A 311 36.31 -15.40 23.97
CA MET A 311 35.16 -14.54 24.25
C MET A 311 33.83 -15.31 24.14
N TYR A 312 33.70 -16.20 23.16
CA TYR A 312 32.49 -17.01 22.98
C TYR A 312 32.46 -18.33 23.74
N GLY A 313 33.47 -18.62 24.56
CA GLY A 313 33.48 -19.87 25.32
C GLY A 313 33.67 -21.14 24.49
N ARG A 314 34.22 -21.02 23.27
CA ARG A 314 34.41 -22.10 22.30
C ARG A 314 35.84 -22.64 22.27
N LEU A 315 36.76 -21.95 22.92
CA LEU A 315 38.17 -22.30 22.88
C LEU A 315 38.45 -23.63 23.59
N THR A 316 39.19 -24.49 22.89
CA THR A 316 39.60 -25.83 23.35
C THR A 316 41.11 -25.91 23.51
N GLU A 317 41.57 -26.91 24.27
CA GLU A 317 43.00 -27.15 24.48
C GLU A 317 43.71 -27.51 23.17
N GLU A 318 43.06 -28.29 22.30
CA GLU A 318 43.57 -28.66 20.97
C GLU A 318 43.84 -27.44 20.07
N GLN A 319 42.96 -26.43 20.12
CA GLN A 319 43.13 -25.19 19.35
C GLN A 319 44.34 -24.37 19.82
N ILE A 320 44.64 -24.40 21.13
CA ILE A 320 45.83 -23.74 21.68
C ILE A 320 47.10 -24.47 21.28
N VAL A 321 47.12 -25.81 21.36
CA VAL A 321 48.28 -26.61 20.93
C VAL A 321 48.63 -26.30 19.47
N LYS A 322 47.62 -26.31 18.59
CA LYS A 322 47.80 -25.97 17.17
C LYS A 322 48.29 -24.53 16.95
N ALA A 323 47.83 -23.58 17.78
CA ALA A 323 48.28 -22.20 17.69
C ALA A 323 49.77 -22.04 18.08
N LYS A 324 50.24 -22.79 19.08
CA LYS A 324 51.65 -22.80 19.50
C LYS A 324 52.59 -23.37 18.44
N GLU A 325 52.14 -24.36 17.67
CA GLU A 325 52.92 -24.98 16.58
C GLU A 325 53.03 -24.09 15.32
N THR A 326 52.25 -23.00 15.25
CA THR A 326 52.25 -22.12 14.08
C THR A 326 53.42 -21.11 14.15
N PRO A 327 54.28 -21.01 13.12
CA PRO A 327 55.42 -20.07 13.11
C PRO A 327 54.99 -18.62 13.36
N GLY A 328 55.72 -17.90 14.22
CA GLY A 328 55.40 -16.52 14.62
C GLY A 328 54.49 -16.39 15.85
N ASN A 329 54.11 -17.51 16.49
CA ASN A 329 53.30 -17.54 17.70
C ASN A 329 54.09 -17.85 18.99
N GLU A 330 55.39 -17.58 19.01
CA GLU A 330 56.26 -17.83 20.17
C GLU A 330 55.85 -17.00 21.40
N TRP A 331 55.01 -15.97 21.20
CA TRP A 331 54.38 -15.20 22.26
C TRP A 331 53.37 -16.01 23.11
N LEU A 332 52.79 -17.09 22.57
CA LEU A 332 51.77 -17.91 23.25
C LEU A 332 52.41 -18.94 24.18
N ASN A 333 52.89 -18.49 25.34
CA ASN A 333 53.44 -19.36 26.37
C ASN A 333 52.36 -20.15 27.14
N ASP A 334 52.77 -21.13 27.97
CA ASP A 334 51.86 -21.98 28.75
C ASP A 334 50.96 -21.20 29.71
N SER A 335 51.46 -20.11 30.29
CA SER A 335 50.69 -19.24 31.19
C SER A 335 49.56 -18.52 30.45
N MET A 336 49.86 -17.93 29.28
CA MET A 336 48.86 -17.28 28.43
C MET A 336 47.83 -18.27 27.91
N ALA A 337 48.27 -19.45 27.49
CA ALA A 337 47.39 -20.55 27.09
C ALA A 337 46.37 -20.92 28.18
N ALA A 338 46.84 -21.08 29.43
CA ALA A 338 45.97 -21.36 30.56
C ALA A 338 44.95 -20.23 30.81
N GLN A 339 45.38 -18.96 30.73
CA GLN A 339 44.51 -17.80 30.90
C GLN A 339 43.41 -17.74 29.84
N TYR A 340 43.74 -18.05 28.57
CA TYR A 340 42.77 -18.12 27.47
C TYR A 340 41.69 -19.18 27.72
N LEU A 341 42.09 -20.39 28.15
CA LEU A 341 41.15 -21.47 28.47
C LEU A 341 40.27 -21.13 29.68
N GLU A 342 40.84 -20.50 30.71
CA GLU A 342 40.06 -20.08 31.88
C GLU A 342 39.04 -18.98 31.54
N SER A 343 39.47 -17.97 30.77
CA SER A 343 38.58 -16.93 30.24
C SER A 343 37.44 -17.54 29.44
N SER A 344 37.74 -18.49 28.56
CA SER A 344 36.75 -19.21 27.76
C SER A 344 35.73 -19.98 28.63
N LYS A 345 36.20 -20.70 29.66
CA LYS A 345 35.31 -21.41 30.60
C LYS A 345 34.38 -20.44 31.34
N ARG A 346 34.90 -19.30 31.81
CA ARG A 346 34.11 -18.26 32.48
C ARG A 346 33.07 -17.66 31.55
N ASN A 347 33.45 -17.32 30.32
CA ASN A 347 32.54 -16.75 29.33
C ASN A 347 31.45 -17.74 28.91
N LYS A 348 31.79 -19.03 28.72
CA LYS A 348 30.81 -20.09 28.47
C LYS A 348 29.78 -20.20 29.59
N ALA A 349 30.23 -20.18 30.85
CA ALA A 349 29.34 -20.22 32.00
C ALA A 349 28.41 -18.99 32.06
N GLN A 350 28.92 -17.80 31.77
CA GLN A 350 28.12 -16.57 31.70
C GLN A 350 27.09 -16.61 30.57
N LEU A 351 27.48 -17.10 29.38
CA LEU A 351 26.57 -17.24 28.23
C LEU A 351 25.44 -18.23 28.53
N LEU A 352 25.75 -19.40 29.09
CA LEU A 352 24.74 -20.39 29.49
C LEU A 352 23.80 -19.86 30.58
N ALA A 353 24.34 -19.14 31.58
CA ALA A 353 23.53 -18.49 32.60
C ALA A 353 22.62 -17.39 32.02
N GLY A 354 23.12 -16.63 31.04
CA GLY A 354 22.34 -15.64 30.29
C GLY A 354 21.18 -16.29 29.52
N GLN A 355 21.46 -17.37 28.78
CA GLN A 355 20.44 -18.13 28.04
C GLN A 355 19.38 -18.72 28.97
N ALA A 356 19.79 -19.33 30.10
CA ALA A 356 18.85 -19.86 31.08
C ALA A 356 17.91 -18.77 31.63
N ARG A 357 18.43 -17.58 31.94
CA ARG A 357 17.62 -16.42 32.37
C ARG A 357 16.65 -15.96 31.29
N GLU A 358 17.07 -15.96 30.02
CA GLU A 358 16.18 -15.61 28.91
C GLU A 358 15.08 -16.65 28.69
N GLU A 359 15.40 -17.93 28.77
CA GLU A 359 14.41 -19.01 28.70
C GLU A 359 13.41 -18.95 29.85
N GLU A 360 13.88 -18.69 31.07
CA GLU A 360 13.03 -18.50 32.25
C GLU A 360 12.08 -17.30 32.06
N LYS A 361 12.59 -16.17 31.57
CA LYS A 361 11.76 -15.00 31.19
C LYS A 361 10.71 -15.36 30.14
N ARG A 362 11.07 -16.14 29.10
CA ARG A 362 10.10 -16.59 28.08
C ARG A 362 9.04 -17.51 28.68
N ARG A 363 9.41 -18.44 29.56
CA ARG A 363 8.47 -19.32 30.26
C ARG A 363 7.51 -18.52 31.16
N MET A 364 8.02 -17.57 31.94
CA MET A 364 7.21 -16.68 32.77
C MET A 364 6.26 -15.82 31.92
N ALA A 365 6.74 -15.24 30.81
CA ALA A 365 5.89 -14.49 29.90
C ALA A 365 4.76 -15.34 29.32
N PHE A 366 5.06 -16.58 28.92
CA PHE A 366 4.04 -17.51 28.42
C PHE A 366 2.99 -17.86 29.48
N GLN A 367 3.43 -18.18 30.71
CA GLN A 367 2.52 -18.44 31.84
C GLN A 367 1.66 -17.21 32.19
N SER A 368 2.28 -16.02 32.20
CA SER A 368 1.61 -14.73 32.42
C SER A 368 0.48 -14.51 31.42
N THR A 369 0.78 -14.67 30.12
CA THR A 369 -0.22 -14.55 29.07
C THR A 369 -1.33 -15.59 29.25
N GLY A 370 -0.98 -16.84 29.54
CA GLY A 370 -1.96 -17.90 29.79
C GLY A 370 -2.92 -17.59 30.94
N GLN A 371 -2.41 -17.15 32.09
CA GLN A 371 -3.21 -16.76 33.25
C GLN A 371 -4.13 -15.57 32.95
N ARG A 372 -3.60 -14.53 32.29
CA ARG A 372 -4.42 -13.37 31.89
C ARG A 372 -5.52 -13.80 30.91
N THR A 373 -5.20 -14.59 29.90
CA THR A 373 -6.19 -15.09 28.93
C THR A 373 -7.26 -15.93 29.61
N GLN A 374 -6.88 -16.77 30.58
CA GLN A 374 -7.84 -17.56 31.36
C GLN A 374 -8.75 -16.67 32.22
N ALA A 375 -8.20 -15.64 32.88
CA ALA A 375 -9.00 -14.67 33.64
C ALA A 375 -10.03 -13.95 32.76
N VAL A 376 -9.62 -13.49 31.58
CA VAL A 376 -10.50 -12.84 30.60
C VAL A 376 -11.54 -13.83 30.03
N ALA A 377 -11.17 -15.09 29.81
CA ALA A 377 -12.11 -16.12 29.37
C ALA A 377 -13.16 -16.44 30.43
N ASN A 378 -12.78 -16.50 31.70
CA ASN A 378 -13.71 -16.65 32.82
C ASN A 378 -14.63 -15.42 32.92
N ALA A 379 -14.08 -14.22 32.79
CA ALA A 379 -14.87 -12.99 32.77
C ALA A 379 -15.88 -12.97 31.61
N TYR A 380 -15.47 -13.45 30.43
CA TYR A 380 -16.34 -13.62 29.28
C TYR A 380 -17.50 -14.56 29.60
N ALA A 381 -17.21 -15.73 30.19
CA ALA A 381 -18.23 -16.70 30.55
C ALA A 381 -19.22 -16.15 31.60
N GLU A 382 -18.72 -15.38 32.58
CA GLU A 382 -19.59 -14.73 33.57
C GLU A 382 -20.47 -13.65 32.93
N LEU A 383 -19.92 -12.83 32.04
CA LEU A 383 -20.68 -11.77 31.33
C LEU A 383 -21.70 -12.29 30.31
N GLU A 384 -21.66 -13.58 29.94
CA GLU A 384 -22.75 -14.21 29.16
C GLU A 384 -24.03 -14.40 29.96
N THR A 385 -23.93 -14.37 31.29
CA THR A 385 -25.09 -14.50 32.16
C THR A 385 -25.69 -13.14 32.49
N LEU A 386 -26.98 -13.11 32.80
CA LEU A 386 -27.64 -11.89 33.26
C LEU A 386 -27.10 -11.47 34.64
N GLY A 387 -26.66 -10.22 34.77
CA GLY A 387 -26.00 -9.69 35.98
C GLY A 387 -24.55 -10.15 36.18
N GLY A 388 -23.92 -10.76 35.17
CA GLY A 388 -22.54 -11.26 35.23
C GLY A 388 -21.52 -10.24 35.70
N ALA A 389 -21.68 -8.97 35.31
CA ALA A 389 -20.74 -7.91 35.64
C ALA A 389 -20.55 -7.69 37.15
N GLN A 390 -21.58 -7.93 37.97
CA GLN A 390 -21.52 -7.79 39.43
C GLN A 390 -20.78 -8.95 40.12
N ARG A 391 -20.58 -10.07 39.41
CA ARG A 391 -19.94 -11.29 39.93
C ARG A 391 -18.45 -11.35 39.63
N LEU A 392 -17.96 -10.46 38.76
CA LEU A 392 -16.54 -10.30 38.48
C LEU A 392 -15.79 -9.79 39.71
N LYS A 393 -14.56 -10.28 39.88
CA LYS A 393 -13.63 -9.86 40.94
C LYS A 393 -12.27 -9.56 40.31
N ASP A 394 -11.48 -8.73 40.99
CA ASP A 394 -10.10 -8.51 40.61
C ASP A 394 -9.33 -9.84 40.67
N VAL A 395 -8.53 -10.11 39.63
CA VAL A 395 -7.74 -11.34 39.52
C VAL A 395 -6.27 -10.96 39.51
N GLU A 396 -5.50 -11.52 40.45
CA GLU A 396 -4.05 -11.39 40.42
C GLU A 396 -3.45 -12.45 39.49
N TYR A 397 -2.55 -12.04 38.61
CA TYR A 397 -1.80 -12.90 37.71
C TYR A 397 -0.32 -12.53 37.74
N MET A 398 0.54 -13.49 37.46
CA MET A 398 1.97 -13.22 37.37
C MET A 398 2.25 -12.42 36.09
N GLY A 399 2.91 -11.27 36.21
CA GLY A 399 3.32 -10.44 35.07
C GLY A 399 4.49 -11.04 34.29
N PRO A 400 4.79 -10.52 33.07
CA PRO A 400 5.91 -11.00 32.24
C PRO A 400 7.29 -10.78 32.90
N ASP A 401 7.34 -9.89 33.87
CA ASP A 401 8.49 -9.53 34.71
C ASP A 401 8.59 -10.37 35.99
N GLY A 402 7.66 -11.30 36.22
CA GLY A 402 7.59 -12.16 37.41
C GLY A 402 6.88 -11.51 38.61
N ASN A 403 6.56 -10.21 38.54
CA ASN A 403 5.81 -9.51 39.59
C ASN A 403 4.31 -9.79 39.46
N MET A 404 3.60 -9.92 40.59
CA MET A 404 2.14 -10.03 40.57
C MET A 404 1.51 -8.74 40.06
N LYS A 405 0.61 -8.86 39.08
CA LYS A 405 -0.21 -7.77 38.55
C LYS A 405 -1.67 -8.09 38.79
N THR A 406 -2.47 -7.07 39.05
CA THR A 406 -3.91 -7.19 39.22
C THR A 406 -4.60 -6.84 37.92
N LEU A 407 -5.42 -7.74 37.39
CA LEU A 407 -6.35 -7.47 36.31
C LEU A 407 -7.67 -7.02 36.95
N THR A 408 -7.96 -5.72 36.87
CA THR A 408 -9.11 -5.14 37.55
C THR A 408 -10.42 -5.61 36.90
N VAL A 409 -11.53 -5.55 37.64
CA VAL A 409 -12.88 -5.85 37.09
C VAL A 409 -13.16 -5.00 35.85
N LYS A 410 -12.75 -3.73 35.83
CA LYS A 410 -12.94 -2.85 34.68
C LYS A 410 -12.12 -3.34 33.47
N ASP A 411 -10.85 -3.68 33.65
CA ASP A 411 -10.02 -4.19 32.55
C ASP A 411 -10.59 -5.49 31.96
N GLN A 412 -11.11 -6.37 32.82
CA GLN A 412 -11.80 -7.59 32.39
C GLN A 412 -13.05 -7.28 31.57
N GLN A 413 -13.89 -6.34 32.04
CA GLN A 413 -15.09 -5.90 31.32
C GLN A 413 -14.72 -5.28 29.96
N ASP A 414 -13.74 -4.39 29.91
CA ASP A 414 -13.34 -3.69 28.69
C ASP A 414 -12.82 -4.67 27.62
N GLU A 415 -12.02 -5.66 28.01
CA GLU A 415 -11.55 -6.70 27.08
C GLU A 415 -12.70 -7.57 26.54
N VAL A 416 -13.65 -7.95 27.40
CA VAL A 416 -14.82 -8.74 26.99
C VAL A 416 -15.76 -7.92 26.10
N VAL A 417 -16.02 -6.66 26.46
CA VAL A 417 -16.83 -5.72 25.67
C VAL A 417 -16.24 -5.57 24.27
N LYS A 418 -14.92 -5.36 24.16
CA LYS A 418 -14.26 -5.26 22.85
C LYS A 418 -14.49 -6.51 22.00
N ARG A 419 -14.32 -7.70 22.59
CA ARG A 419 -14.57 -8.97 21.89
C ARG A 419 -16.04 -9.12 21.49
N LYS A 420 -16.97 -8.70 22.35
CA LYS A 420 -18.41 -8.78 22.08
C LYS A 420 -18.87 -7.83 20.99
N LEU A 421 -18.36 -6.61 20.96
CA LEU A 421 -18.63 -5.67 19.88
C LEU A 421 -18.18 -6.24 18.52
N SER A 422 -17.00 -6.86 18.44
CA SER A 422 -16.57 -7.57 17.23
C SER A 422 -17.50 -8.72 16.87
N GLN A 423 -17.97 -9.51 17.85
CA GLN A 423 -18.94 -10.59 17.59
C GLN A 423 -20.30 -10.08 17.09
N PHE A 424 -20.77 -8.93 17.59
CA PHE A 424 -21.99 -8.31 17.08
C PHE A 424 -21.82 -7.84 15.64
N GLN A 425 -20.66 -7.27 15.30
CA GLN A 425 -20.35 -6.90 13.91
C GLN A 425 -20.31 -8.13 13.00
N GLU A 426 -19.61 -9.20 13.41
CA GLU A 426 -19.58 -10.46 12.66
C GLU A 426 -20.98 -11.08 12.51
N LEU A 427 -21.85 -10.91 13.51
CA LEU A 427 -23.23 -11.39 13.46
C LEU A 427 -24.05 -10.56 12.46
N GLU A 428 -23.88 -9.24 12.44
CA GLU A 428 -24.50 -8.35 11.46
C GLU A 428 -24.08 -8.74 10.03
N ASP A 429 -22.78 -8.88 9.80
CA ASP A 429 -22.23 -9.26 8.48
C ASP A 429 -22.78 -10.63 8.03
N LYS A 430 -22.93 -11.59 8.96
CA LYS A 430 -23.52 -12.91 8.66
C LYS A 430 -25.01 -12.83 8.34
N VAL A 431 -25.77 -12.00 9.05
CA VAL A 431 -27.21 -11.82 8.79
C VAL A 431 -27.43 -11.15 7.44
N VAL A 432 -26.62 -10.14 7.10
CA VAL A 432 -26.62 -9.49 5.78
C VAL A 432 -26.25 -10.48 4.66
N ALA A 433 -25.22 -11.30 4.88
CA ALA A 433 -24.84 -12.36 3.93
C ALA A 433 -25.94 -13.42 3.72
N GLY A 434 -26.88 -13.54 4.67
CA GLY A 434 -28.08 -14.38 4.59
C GLY A 434 -29.22 -13.79 3.76
N ASN A 435 -29.00 -12.71 2.99
CA ASN A 435 -30.00 -11.96 2.22
C ASN A 435 -31.09 -11.27 3.07
N VAL A 436 -30.80 -10.96 4.34
CA VAL A 436 -31.65 -10.04 5.14
C VAL A 436 -31.30 -8.60 4.77
N ASP A 437 -32.30 -7.72 4.71
CA ASP A 437 -32.06 -6.29 4.45
C ASP A 437 -31.10 -5.70 5.50
N PRO A 438 -30.07 -4.91 5.11
CA PRO A 438 -29.09 -4.37 6.04
C PRO A 438 -29.68 -3.60 7.22
N LYS A 439 -30.82 -2.92 7.05
CA LYS A 439 -31.46 -2.21 8.15
C LYS A 439 -32.09 -3.17 9.15
N GLN A 440 -32.76 -4.21 8.66
CA GLN A 440 -33.34 -5.26 9.52
C GLN A 440 -32.24 -6.04 10.25
N ALA A 441 -31.13 -6.34 9.57
CA ALA A 441 -29.97 -6.99 10.17
C ALA A 441 -29.40 -6.15 11.33
N LYS A 442 -29.21 -4.84 11.12
CA LYS A 442 -28.75 -3.91 12.15
C LYS A 442 -29.70 -3.86 13.34
N GLU A 443 -31.02 -3.81 13.11
CA GLU A 443 -32.03 -3.80 14.18
C GLU A 443 -32.03 -5.10 15.00
N GLU A 444 -31.91 -6.26 14.35
CA GLU A 444 -31.84 -7.56 15.05
C GLU A 444 -30.58 -7.69 15.92
N VAL A 445 -29.43 -7.25 15.39
CA VAL A 445 -28.15 -7.25 16.11
C VAL A 445 -28.20 -6.25 17.27
N LEU A 446 -28.78 -5.06 17.04
CA LEU A 446 -28.95 -4.04 18.07
C LEU A 446 -29.77 -4.59 19.24
N LYS A 447 -30.88 -5.31 18.99
CA LYS A 447 -31.66 -5.98 20.05
C LYS A 447 -30.81 -6.90 20.92
N LYS A 448 -29.95 -7.72 20.29
CA LYS A 448 -29.04 -8.63 21.01
C LYS A 448 -27.96 -7.88 21.79
N ARG A 449 -27.39 -6.83 21.18
CA ARG A 449 -26.39 -5.94 21.79
C ARG A 449 -26.95 -5.29 23.04
N ILE A 450 -28.12 -4.67 22.94
CA ILE A 450 -28.78 -3.97 24.06
C ILE A 450 -29.22 -4.95 25.16
N ALA A 451 -29.72 -6.13 24.80
CA ALA A 451 -30.04 -7.16 25.79
C ALA A 451 -28.81 -7.59 26.59
N TRP A 452 -27.65 -7.73 25.94
CA TRP A 452 -26.40 -8.11 26.61
C TRP A 452 -25.85 -7.00 27.50
N PHE A 453 -25.74 -5.77 26.99
CA PHE A 453 -25.26 -4.63 27.76
C PHE A 453 -26.20 -4.27 28.92
N GLY A 454 -27.50 -4.16 28.64
CA GLY A 454 -28.53 -3.86 29.62
C GLY A 454 -28.64 -4.95 30.69
N GLY A 455 -28.59 -6.24 30.29
CA GLY A 455 -28.62 -7.38 31.21
C GLY A 455 -27.41 -7.46 32.15
N ASN A 456 -26.26 -6.91 31.74
CA ASN A 456 -25.06 -6.82 32.58
C ASN A 456 -24.93 -5.47 33.30
N GLY A 457 -25.81 -4.50 33.05
CA GLY A 457 -25.69 -3.16 33.59
C GLY A 457 -24.43 -2.39 33.12
N ILE A 458 -23.83 -2.82 32.01
CA ILE A 458 -22.65 -2.20 31.39
C ILE A 458 -23.13 -1.10 30.44
N VAL A 459 -22.43 0.03 30.45
CA VAL A 459 -22.69 1.15 29.55
C VAL A 459 -21.98 0.92 28.22
N ASP A 460 -22.73 0.97 27.14
CA ASP A 460 -22.19 0.94 25.78
C ASP A 460 -21.58 2.31 25.46
N GLU A 461 -20.25 2.41 25.57
CA GLU A 461 -19.56 3.68 25.40
C GLU A 461 -19.73 4.29 24.01
N ASP A 462 -19.86 3.47 22.95
CA ASP A 462 -20.01 3.97 21.59
C ASP A 462 -21.37 4.63 21.42
N LEU A 463 -22.43 3.99 21.92
CA LEU A 463 -23.79 4.55 21.92
C LEU A 463 -23.89 5.76 22.85
N GLN A 464 -23.29 5.69 24.03
CA GLN A 464 -23.24 6.82 24.97
C GLN A 464 -22.56 8.03 24.32
N LYS A 465 -21.36 7.86 23.74
CA LYS A 465 -20.66 8.95 23.04
C LYS A 465 -21.49 9.48 21.89
N LYS A 466 -22.17 8.61 21.13
CA LYS A 466 -23.04 9.00 20.03
C LYS A 466 -24.20 9.88 20.49
N PHE A 467 -24.96 9.47 21.50
CA PHE A 467 -26.13 10.25 21.97
C PHE A 467 -25.74 11.54 22.69
N ASN A 468 -24.62 11.54 23.42
CA ASN A 468 -24.14 12.74 24.11
C ASN A 468 -23.29 13.67 23.22
N SER A 469 -23.06 13.32 21.95
CA SER A 469 -22.39 14.19 20.97
C SER A 469 -23.28 15.34 20.48
N LEU A 470 -24.57 15.31 20.81
CA LEU A 470 -25.53 16.35 20.48
C LEU A 470 -25.23 17.62 21.30
N GLN A 471 -24.43 18.54 20.76
CA GLN A 471 -24.28 19.87 21.36
C GLN A 471 -25.56 20.69 21.12
N VAL A 472 -26.60 20.45 21.92
CA VAL A 472 -27.97 20.98 21.74
C VAL A 472 -28.10 22.51 21.93
N GLN A 473 -27.06 23.22 22.39
CA GLN A 473 -27.26 24.55 22.96
C GLN A 473 -27.41 25.76 22.01
N SER A 474 -27.12 25.69 20.70
CA SER A 474 -27.13 26.92 19.88
C SER A 474 -27.48 26.79 18.41
N SER A 475 -27.62 25.58 17.87
CA SER A 475 -27.51 25.39 16.42
C SER A 475 -28.67 24.64 15.77
N ILE A 476 -29.51 23.88 16.48
CA ILE A 476 -30.49 23.00 15.80
C ILE A 476 -31.44 23.78 14.86
N SER A 477 -31.94 24.95 15.27
CA SER A 477 -32.79 25.82 14.43
C SER A 477 -32.06 26.42 13.20
N ARG A 478 -30.73 26.66 13.29
CA ARG A 478 -29.90 27.20 12.18
C ARG A 478 -29.24 26.11 11.33
N THR A 479 -29.20 24.87 11.81
CA THR A 479 -28.43 23.77 11.19
C THR A 479 -29.33 22.81 10.41
N LEU A 480 -30.65 22.83 10.68
CA LEU A 480 -31.66 22.17 9.83
C LEU A 480 -31.72 22.76 8.40
N GLU A 481 -31.16 23.95 8.16
CA GLU A 481 -31.06 24.58 6.83
C GLU A 481 -30.02 23.93 5.90
N LYS A 482 -29.13 23.05 6.40
CA LYS A 482 -28.12 22.34 5.60
C LYS A 482 -28.32 20.83 5.69
N GLY A 483 -28.87 20.24 4.62
CA GLY A 483 -29.39 18.86 4.59
C GLY A 483 -28.48 17.72 5.07
N GLU A 484 -27.16 17.89 5.12
CA GLU A 484 -26.25 16.86 5.67
C GLU A 484 -26.27 16.78 7.19
N VAL A 485 -26.39 17.90 7.90
CA VAL A 485 -26.43 17.90 9.38
C VAL A 485 -27.78 17.39 9.88
N SER A 486 -28.86 17.70 9.17
CA SER A 486 -30.19 17.11 9.43
C SER A 486 -30.15 15.57 9.34
N LYS A 487 -29.49 15.01 8.32
CA LYS A 487 -29.33 13.54 8.19
C LYS A 487 -28.51 12.92 9.33
N TYR A 488 -27.44 13.56 9.75
CA TYR A 488 -26.63 13.08 10.88
C TYR A 488 -27.43 13.08 12.20
N LEU A 489 -28.11 14.19 12.50
CA LEU A 489 -28.96 14.32 13.70
C LEU A 489 -30.14 13.33 13.65
N GLY A 490 -30.78 13.19 12.49
CA GLY A 490 -31.83 12.21 12.25
C GLY A 490 -31.35 10.78 12.48
N GLY A 491 -30.13 10.45 12.02
CA GLY A 491 -29.54 9.14 12.27
C GLY A 491 -29.28 8.84 13.75
N ILE A 492 -28.86 9.84 14.54
CA ILE A 492 -28.69 9.67 15.99
C ILE A 492 -30.05 9.53 16.67
N ALA A 493 -31.01 10.38 16.32
CA ALA A 493 -32.32 10.39 16.95
C ALA A 493 -33.15 9.13 16.62
N GLU A 494 -33.00 8.61 15.40
CA GLU A 494 -33.60 7.34 15.00
C GLU A 494 -32.95 6.15 15.73
N ASP A 495 -31.62 6.13 15.87
CA ASP A 495 -30.94 5.08 16.65
C ASP A 495 -31.34 5.15 18.14
N TYR A 496 -31.59 6.34 18.70
CA TYR A 496 -32.12 6.48 20.07
C TYR A 496 -33.57 5.97 20.17
N ARG A 497 -34.43 6.32 19.21
CA ARG A 497 -35.82 5.82 19.16
C ARG A 497 -35.84 4.29 19.12
N GLN A 498 -35.07 3.69 18.22
CA GLN A 498 -34.94 2.23 18.13
C GLN A 498 -34.46 1.62 19.45
N LEU A 499 -33.54 2.28 20.14
CA LEU A 499 -33.06 1.85 21.44
C LEU A 499 -34.12 1.95 22.54
N GLU A 500 -34.85 3.06 22.58
CA GLU A 500 -35.96 3.30 23.51
C GLU A 500 -37.08 2.27 23.31
N ASP A 501 -37.41 1.95 22.06
CA ASP A 501 -38.38 0.91 21.70
C ASP A 501 -37.97 -0.48 22.22
N ILE A 502 -36.67 -0.75 22.32
CA ILE A 502 -36.13 -2.03 22.82
C ILE A 502 -36.03 -2.06 24.35
N ASN A 503 -35.47 -1.01 24.95
CA ASN A 503 -35.25 -0.90 26.39
C ASN A 503 -35.19 0.57 26.84
N PRO A 504 -36.33 1.16 27.24
CA PRO A 504 -36.41 2.58 27.63
C PRO A 504 -35.47 2.94 28.78
N ALA A 505 -35.42 2.10 29.82
CA ALA A 505 -34.60 2.34 31.00
C ALA A 505 -33.09 2.34 30.68
N TYR A 506 -32.66 1.55 29.71
CA TYR A 506 -31.28 1.56 29.24
C TYR A 506 -30.98 2.76 28.34
N ALA A 507 -31.93 3.17 27.49
CA ALA A 507 -31.83 4.36 26.66
C ALA A 507 -31.61 5.63 27.50
N ASP A 508 -32.40 5.82 28.56
CA ASP A 508 -32.27 6.95 29.48
C ASP A 508 -30.90 6.98 30.19
N ARG A 509 -30.37 5.82 30.56
CA ARG A 509 -29.04 5.73 31.20
C ARG A 509 -27.90 6.10 30.26
N LEU A 510 -28.08 5.94 28.95
CA LEU A 510 -27.07 6.27 27.95
C LEU A 510 -27.00 7.77 27.63
N VAL A 511 -28.01 8.56 28.00
CA VAL A 511 -28.01 10.01 27.76
C VAL A 511 -27.79 10.75 29.07
N SER A 512 -26.60 11.32 29.23
CA SER A 512 -26.19 12.05 30.42
C SER A 512 -26.52 13.54 30.36
N ASP A 513 -26.58 14.13 29.16
CA ASP A 513 -26.95 15.53 28.98
C ASP A 513 -28.48 15.70 28.96
N SER A 514 -29.02 16.48 29.90
CA SER A 514 -30.47 16.63 30.09
C SER A 514 -31.17 17.22 28.87
N LYS A 515 -30.49 18.10 28.12
CA LYS A 515 -31.06 18.73 26.91
C LYS A 515 -31.05 17.78 25.73
N SER A 516 -29.99 16.98 25.57
CA SER A 516 -29.95 15.88 24.60
C SER A 516 -31.02 14.85 24.90
N ALA A 517 -31.24 14.51 26.17
CA ALA A 517 -32.31 13.61 26.59
C ALA A 517 -33.69 14.18 26.21
N GLU A 518 -33.96 15.44 26.55
CA GLU A 518 -35.22 16.11 26.19
C GLU A 518 -35.43 16.18 24.66
N PHE A 519 -34.38 16.48 23.89
CA PHE A 519 -34.44 16.48 22.43
C PHE A 519 -34.74 15.10 21.84
N LEU A 520 -34.02 14.08 22.28
CA LEU A 520 -34.17 12.71 21.78
C LEU A 520 -35.53 12.11 22.16
N GLN A 521 -36.00 12.35 23.39
CA GLN A 521 -37.34 11.97 23.83
C GLN A 521 -38.43 12.69 23.04
N ASN A 522 -38.30 14.01 22.84
CA ASN A 522 -39.26 14.76 22.02
C ASN A 522 -39.29 14.29 20.55
N TYR A 523 -38.14 13.89 20.00
CA TYR A 523 -38.06 13.30 18.66
C TYR A 523 -38.76 11.94 18.61
N SER A 524 -38.48 11.06 19.57
CA SER A 524 -39.10 9.75 19.69
C SER A 524 -40.63 9.85 19.80
N VAL A 525 -41.13 10.73 20.69
CA VAL A 525 -42.56 11.03 20.83
C VAL A 525 -43.16 11.52 19.50
N ALA A 526 -42.49 12.42 18.79
CA ALA A 526 -42.99 12.93 17.51
C ALA A 526 -43.01 11.87 16.40
N ARG A 527 -42.02 10.98 16.37
CA ARG A 527 -42.00 9.84 15.45
C ARG A 527 -43.10 8.83 15.78
N ASN A 528 -43.39 8.61 17.06
CA ASN A 528 -44.51 7.77 17.51
C ASN A 528 -45.87 8.40 17.17
N ASP A 529 -45.94 9.73 17.09
CA ASP A 529 -47.07 10.48 16.56
C ASP A 529 -47.14 10.52 15.01
N LEU A 530 -46.38 9.65 14.33
CA LEU A 530 -46.32 9.49 12.89
C LEU A 530 -45.81 10.72 12.13
N MET A 531 -45.08 11.63 12.79
CA MET A 531 -44.38 12.70 12.06
C MET A 531 -43.27 12.11 11.19
N GLY A 532 -43.10 12.67 9.99
CA GLY A 532 -41.94 12.36 9.14
C GLY A 532 -40.63 12.66 9.88
N PRO A 533 -39.52 11.95 9.57
CA PRO A 533 -38.25 12.14 10.28
C PRO A 533 -37.77 13.60 10.35
N GLU A 534 -37.94 14.35 9.26
CA GLU A 534 -37.53 15.76 9.19
C GLU A 534 -38.43 16.66 10.06
N ASP A 535 -39.75 16.46 10.01
CA ASP A 535 -40.71 17.20 10.83
C ASP A 535 -40.53 16.90 12.32
N ALA A 536 -40.26 15.64 12.66
CA ALA A 536 -39.97 15.21 14.03
C ALA A 536 -38.69 15.86 14.57
N LEU A 537 -37.63 15.99 13.74
CA LEU A 537 -36.41 16.71 14.11
C LEU A 537 -36.68 18.19 14.38
N ILE A 538 -37.41 18.85 13.47
CA ILE A 538 -37.80 20.26 13.63
C ILE A 538 -38.62 20.44 14.91
N TYR A 539 -39.57 19.54 15.16
CA TYR A 539 -40.40 19.56 16.35
C TYR A 539 -39.57 19.41 17.63
N ALA A 540 -38.73 18.37 17.70
CA ALA A 540 -37.87 18.11 18.84
C ALA A 540 -36.96 19.31 19.16
N ALA A 541 -36.43 19.95 18.11
CA ALA A 541 -35.64 21.15 18.22
C ALA A 541 -36.42 22.34 18.81
N GLN A 542 -37.65 22.54 18.33
CA GLN A 542 -38.50 23.62 18.81
C GLN A 542 -38.91 23.42 20.26
N GLN A 543 -39.30 22.21 20.65
CA GLN A 543 -39.76 21.92 22.02
C GLN A 543 -38.64 22.01 23.05
N SER A 544 -37.48 21.45 22.72
CA SER A 544 -36.30 21.47 23.62
C SER A 544 -35.76 22.89 23.83
N ASN A 545 -36.14 23.85 22.98
CA ASN A 545 -35.79 25.27 23.10
C ASN A 545 -36.89 26.14 23.75
N ARG A 546 -38.08 25.60 24.04
CA ARG A 546 -39.16 26.36 24.71
C ARG A 546 -38.93 26.46 26.21
N THR A 547 -39.13 27.66 26.75
CA THR A 547 -39.11 27.89 28.20
C THR A 547 -40.33 27.22 28.87
N PRO A 548 -40.25 26.85 30.16
CA PRO A 548 -41.39 26.28 30.89
C PRO A 548 -42.66 27.14 30.81
N THR A 549 -42.52 28.46 30.82
CA THR A 549 -43.64 29.41 30.71
C THR A 549 -44.31 29.38 29.33
N GLN A 550 -43.52 29.22 28.25
CA GLN A 550 -44.05 29.09 26.89
C GLN A 550 -44.80 27.76 26.67
N ARG A 551 -44.42 26.69 27.37
CA ARG A 551 -45.14 25.40 27.32
C ARG A 551 -46.51 25.48 28.01
N ALA A 552 -46.63 26.28 29.07
CA ALA A 552 -47.87 26.43 29.82
C ALA A 552 -48.94 27.26 29.09
N LEU A 553 -48.53 28.23 28.26
CA LEU A 553 -49.43 29.13 27.52
C LEU A 553 -50.13 28.48 26.31
N GLY A 554 -49.70 27.30 25.87
CA GLY A 554 -50.27 26.59 24.71
C GLY A 554 -51.40 25.61 25.03
N LYS A 555 -51.82 25.47 26.29
CA LYS A 555 -52.89 24.54 26.68
C LYS A 555 -54.27 25.15 26.43
N LEU A 556 -55.19 24.35 25.90
CA LEU A 556 -56.59 24.73 25.75
C LEU A 556 -57.23 24.92 27.14
N THR A 557 -58.22 25.80 27.23
CA THR A 557 -59.06 25.85 28.44
C THR A 557 -59.88 24.55 28.55
N PRO A 558 -60.27 24.11 29.76
CA PRO A 558 -61.05 22.88 29.92
C PRO A 558 -62.35 22.87 29.10
N ASP A 559 -63.03 24.01 28.98
CA ASP A 559 -64.27 24.14 28.21
C ASP A 559 -64.02 24.03 26.70
N ASP A 560 -62.98 24.68 26.18
CA ASP A 560 -62.60 24.60 24.77
C ASP A 560 -62.17 23.20 24.37
N LEU A 561 -61.43 22.54 25.26
CA LEU A 561 -60.94 21.18 25.10
C LEU A 561 -62.10 20.17 25.02
N ALA A 562 -63.11 20.31 25.90
CA ALA A 562 -64.28 19.45 25.90
C ALA A 562 -65.14 19.65 24.63
N ASP A 563 -65.35 20.90 24.21
CA ASP A 563 -66.12 21.24 23.00
C ASP A 563 -65.44 20.69 21.72
N ASP A 564 -64.14 20.89 21.57
CA ASP A 564 -63.41 20.36 20.40
C ASP A 564 -63.33 18.83 20.40
N THR A 565 -63.18 18.20 21.56
CA THR A 565 -63.19 16.73 21.67
C THR A 565 -64.51 16.16 21.16
N LYS A 566 -65.63 16.76 21.57
CA LYS A 566 -66.96 16.35 21.13
C LYS A 566 -67.14 16.55 19.62
N LYS A 567 -66.61 17.65 19.07
CA LYS A 567 -66.65 17.91 17.62
C LYS A 567 -65.84 16.90 16.82
N VAL A 568 -64.66 16.51 17.30
CA VAL A 568 -63.82 15.49 16.66
C VAL A 568 -64.47 14.11 16.69
N LEU A 569 -65.01 13.68 17.84
CA LEU A 569 -65.64 12.36 17.93
C LEU A 569 -66.93 12.28 17.10
N ASN A 570 -67.75 13.34 17.10
CA ASN A 570 -68.99 13.37 16.32
C ASN A 570 -68.78 13.49 14.80
N SER A 571 -67.58 13.86 14.34
CA SER A 571 -67.28 13.95 12.90
C SER A 571 -66.74 12.65 12.31
N LEU A 572 -66.52 11.62 13.13
CA LEU A 572 -66.12 10.30 12.68
C LEU A 572 -67.36 9.44 12.38
N ASP A 573 -67.31 8.63 11.33
CA ASP A 573 -68.36 7.65 10.98
C ASP A 573 -68.17 6.35 11.78
N TYR A 574 -67.98 6.49 13.09
CA TYR A 574 -67.81 5.38 14.04
C TYR A 574 -69.02 5.33 14.97
N ASP A 575 -69.44 4.13 15.36
CA ASP A 575 -70.40 3.89 16.46
C ASP A 575 -69.71 3.94 17.84
N ALA A 576 -68.47 4.46 17.84
CA ALA A 576 -67.71 4.84 19.01
C ALA A 576 -68.39 6.03 19.72
N GLY A 577 -69.44 5.75 20.50
CA GLY A 577 -70.01 6.71 21.43
C GLY A 577 -68.94 7.28 22.39
N PRO A 578 -69.30 8.29 23.23
CA PRO A 578 -68.37 8.93 24.16
C PRO A 578 -67.91 7.96 25.25
N SER A 579 -66.95 7.10 24.90
CA SER A 579 -66.16 6.34 25.85
C SER A 579 -65.16 7.30 26.47
N ARG A 580 -65.05 7.26 27.81
CA ARG A 580 -64.13 8.10 28.57
C ARG A 580 -62.69 8.00 28.05
N ASP A 581 -62.30 6.83 27.56
CA ASP A 581 -60.96 6.64 27.02
C ASP A 581 -60.77 7.28 25.64
N ASN A 582 -61.79 7.23 24.78
CA ASN A 582 -61.73 7.87 23.46
C ASN A 582 -61.68 9.40 23.63
N GLU A 583 -62.48 9.94 24.56
CA GLU A 583 -62.45 11.35 24.94
C GLU A 583 -61.07 11.73 25.51
N ALA A 584 -60.55 10.97 26.47
CA ALA A 584 -59.25 11.25 27.08
C ALA A 584 -58.12 11.26 26.04
N TRP A 585 -58.12 10.33 25.08
CA TRP A 585 -57.13 10.30 24.01
C TRP A 585 -57.24 11.53 23.11
N VAL A 586 -58.45 11.90 22.66
CA VAL A 586 -58.66 13.09 21.82
C VAL A 586 -58.26 14.37 22.56
N GLN A 587 -58.60 14.48 23.84
CA GLN A 587 -58.19 15.60 24.70
C GLN A 587 -56.68 15.70 24.83
N ASP A 588 -55.99 14.57 25.04
CA ASP A 588 -54.54 14.52 25.11
C ASP A 588 -53.90 14.99 23.80
N GLN A 589 -54.39 14.50 22.66
CA GLN A 589 -53.87 14.88 21.34
C GLN A 589 -54.13 16.34 20.98
N LEU A 590 -55.32 16.87 21.31
CA LEU A 590 -55.64 18.29 21.14
C LEU A 590 -54.69 19.16 21.97
N ASN A 591 -54.55 18.85 23.27
CA ASN A 591 -53.61 19.55 24.14
C ASN A 591 -52.17 19.42 23.66
N ASN A 592 -51.78 18.25 23.16
CA ASN A 592 -50.47 18.04 22.59
C ASN A 592 -50.27 19.00 21.43
N TYR A 593 -51.12 18.96 20.39
CA TYR A 593 -51.00 19.84 19.21
C TYR A 593 -51.04 21.33 19.53
N THR A 594 -51.90 21.79 20.44
CA THR A 594 -51.92 23.20 20.84
C THR A 594 -50.71 23.57 21.68
N ALA A 595 -50.22 22.67 22.54
CA ALA A 595 -48.92 22.83 23.20
C ALA A 595 -47.75 22.81 22.21
N ARG A 596 -47.92 22.27 20.98
CA ARG A 596 -46.98 22.44 19.85
C ARG A 596 -47.08 23.81 19.18
N GLY A 597 -48.00 24.68 19.60
CA GLY A 597 -48.18 26.02 19.05
C GLY A 597 -49.04 26.06 17.79
N LEU A 598 -49.74 24.96 17.47
CA LEU A 598 -50.80 25.00 16.46
C LEU A 598 -51.97 25.79 17.04
N ASP A 599 -52.62 26.59 16.19
CA ASP A 599 -53.89 27.18 16.54
C ASP A 599 -54.95 26.08 16.71
N ARG A 600 -55.99 26.42 17.47
CA ARG A 600 -57.07 25.50 17.88
C ARG A 600 -57.73 24.79 16.70
N ASP A 601 -58.02 25.51 15.61
CA ASP A 601 -58.73 24.94 14.46
C ASP A 601 -57.83 23.99 13.67
N THR A 602 -56.56 24.36 13.45
CA THR A 602 -55.58 23.47 12.80
C THR A 602 -55.29 22.22 13.64
N ALA A 603 -55.18 22.36 14.97
CA ALA A 603 -55.01 21.23 15.88
C ALA A 603 -56.20 20.25 15.77
N ARG A 604 -57.43 20.77 15.80
CA ARG A 604 -58.65 19.97 15.62
C ARG A 604 -58.67 19.23 14.28
N GLN A 605 -58.37 19.93 13.20
CA GLN A 605 -58.33 19.31 11.86
C GLN A 605 -57.30 18.19 11.80
N LYS A 606 -56.10 18.39 12.35
CA LYS A 606 -55.06 17.34 12.37
C LYS A 606 -55.45 16.10 13.17
N VAL A 607 -56.08 16.27 14.34
CA VAL A 607 -56.57 15.12 15.13
C VAL A 607 -57.63 14.36 14.35
N MET A 608 -58.55 15.07 13.70
CA MET A 608 -59.60 14.47 12.89
C MET A 608 -59.03 13.72 11.68
N ASP A 609 -58.07 14.32 10.95
CA ASP A 609 -57.38 13.68 9.84
C ASP A 609 -56.60 12.43 10.31
N LYS A 610 -55.95 12.50 11.48
CA LYS A 610 -55.25 11.35 12.09
C LYS A 610 -56.22 10.20 12.37
N LEU A 611 -57.38 10.50 12.95
CA LEU A 611 -58.41 9.50 13.24
C LEU A 611 -59.03 8.92 11.96
N GLN A 612 -59.34 9.73 10.96
CA GLN A 612 -59.96 9.24 9.72
C GLN A 612 -59.01 8.36 8.88
N ASN A 613 -57.72 8.70 8.86
CA ASN A 613 -56.74 8.00 8.02
C ASN A 613 -56.04 6.83 8.73
N HIS A 614 -55.94 6.87 10.05
CA HIS A 614 -55.09 5.97 10.84
C HIS A 614 -55.80 5.44 12.09
N SER A 615 -57.11 5.25 12.05
CA SER A 615 -57.78 4.52 13.11
C SER A 615 -58.90 3.65 12.54
N PHE A 616 -59.38 2.73 13.37
CA PHE A 616 -60.60 1.99 13.14
C PHE A 616 -61.28 1.73 14.47
N GLU A 617 -62.57 1.42 14.42
CA GLU A 617 -63.34 1.07 15.60
C GLU A 617 -63.37 -0.44 15.81
N LEU A 618 -63.17 -0.87 17.06
CA LEU A 618 -63.49 -2.21 17.52
C LEU A 618 -64.34 -2.16 18.80
N ASN A 619 -65.57 -2.67 18.70
CA ASN A 619 -66.50 -2.80 19.82
C ASN A 619 -66.62 -1.49 20.65
N GLY A 620 -66.75 -0.32 20.01
CA GLY A 620 -66.88 0.98 20.67
C GLY A 620 -65.57 1.64 21.14
N LYS A 621 -64.41 1.01 20.92
CA LYS A 621 -63.08 1.58 21.21
C LYS A 621 -62.39 1.97 19.90
N ILE A 622 -61.84 3.18 19.87
CA ILE A 622 -60.99 3.63 18.76
C ILE A 622 -59.60 3.01 18.95
N VAL A 623 -59.14 2.29 17.93
CA VAL A 623 -57.79 1.74 17.85
C VAL A 623 -57.00 2.55 16.83
N ILE A 624 -55.89 3.14 17.26
CA ILE A 624 -55.02 3.96 16.40
C ILE A 624 -53.95 3.06 15.75
N ASP A 625 -53.80 3.23 14.45
CA ASP A 625 -52.75 2.63 13.62
C ASP A 625 -51.45 3.45 13.73
N GLU A 626 -50.75 3.35 14.85
CA GLU A 626 -49.44 3.97 15.05
C GLU A 626 -48.27 3.03 14.73
N ASP A 627 -48.53 1.72 14.62
CA ASP A 627 -47.51 0.67 14.52
C ASP A 627 -47.39 0.06 13.10
N GLY A 628 -47.98 0.71 12.08
CA GLY A 628 -47.98 0.20 10.71
C GLY A 628 -48.83 -1.05 10.56
N LEU A 629 -50.01 -1.04 11.19
CA LEU A 629 -50.99 -2.10 11.11
C LEU A 629 -51.37 -2.33 9.64
N PRO A 630 -51.53 -3.60 9.26
CA PRO A 630 -51.92 -3.92 7.91
C PRO A 630 -53.40 -3.57 7.65
N LYS A 631 -53.80 -3.37 6.39
CA LYS A 631 -55.16 -2.89 6.04
C LYS A 631 -56.31 -3.77 6.54
N ASP A 632 -56.03 -5.06 6.71
CA ASP A 632 -56.93 -6.11 7.24
C ASP A 632 -56.86 -6.24 8.77
N ALA A 633 -56.13 -5.37 9.47
CA ALA A 633 -56.02 -5.37 10.93
C ALA A 633 -57.37 -5.42 11.67
N PRO A 634 -58.43 -4.68 11.25
CA PRO A 634 -59.73 -4.77 11.92
C PRO A 634 -60.27 -6.21 11.98
N GLU A 635 -60.15 -6.95 10.88
CA GLU A 635 -60.62 -8.33 10.76
C GLU A 635 -59.75 -9.30 11.59
N LEU A 636 -58.43 -9.07 11.59
CA LEU A 636 -57.47 -9.86 12.38
C LEU A 636 -57.69 -9.68 13.89
N PHE A 637 -57.90 -8.45 14.34
CA PHE A 637 -58.21 -8.18 15.74
C PHE A 637 -59.58 -8.72 16.14
N GLN A 638 -60.61 -8.63 15.28
CA GLN A 638 -61.89 -9.29 15.56
C GLN A 638 -61.74 -10.80 15.75
N ARG A 639 -60.90 -11.46 14.94
CA ARG A 639 -60.58 -12.89 15.15
C ARG A 639 -59.84 -13.12 16.47
N ALA A 640 -58.85 -12.29 16.78
CA ALA A 640 -58.12 -12.39 18.04
C ALA A 640 -59.03 -12.20 19.26
N LEU A 641 -60.02 -11.29 19.20
CA LEU A 641 -61.04 -11.11 20.23
C LEU A 641 -61.93 -12.35 20.36
N LYS A 642 -62.36 -12.97 19.25
CA LYS A 642 -63.14 -14.21 19.27
C LYS A 642 -62.36 -15.37 19.88
N ASP A 643 -61.08 -15.50 19.55
CA ASP A 643 -60.21 -16.54 20.11
C ASP A 643 -59.98 -16.32 21.61
N ALA A 644 -59.72 -15.07 22.01
CA ALA A 644 -59.59 -14.71 23.42
C ALA A 644 -60.88 -14.98 24.20
N PHE A 645 -62.04 -14.68 23.62
CA PHE A 645 -63.34 -15.01 24.21
C PHE A 645 -63.55 -16.53 24.34
N ALA A 646 -63.20 -17.31 23.32
CA ALA A 646 -63.33 -18.76 23.36
C ALA A 646 -62.48 -19.40 24.46
N VAL A 647 -61.28 -18.86 24.71
CA VAL A 647 -60.35 -19.37 25.72
C VAL A 647 -60.69 -18.87 27.12
N PHE A 648 -60.99 -17.57 27.27
CA PHE A 648 -61.08 -16.92 28.58
C PHE A 648 -62.48 -16.47 28.97
N GLY A 649 -63.41 -16.31 28.02
CA GLY A 649 -64.71 -15.67 28.25
C GLY A 649 -65.53 -16.32 29.36
N LYS A 650 -65.62 -17.66 29.37
CA LYS A 650 -66.34 -18.40 30.42
C LYS A 650 -65.63 -18.35 31.78
N ALA A 651 -64.30 -18.39 31.79
CA ALA A 651 -63.50 -18.39 33.02
C ALA A 651 -63.52 -17.01 33.73
N GLU A 652 -63.59 -15.95 32.94
CA GLU A 652 -63.55 -14.56 33.40
C GLU A 652 -64.96 -13.91 33.51
N GLY A 653 -66.03 -14.69 33.29
CA GLY A 653 -67.41 -14.23 33.46
C GLY A 653 -67.91 -13.25 32.40
N ILE A 654 -67.37 -13.29 31.20
CA ILE A 654 -67.65 -12.34 30.13
C ILE A 654 -68.88 -12.79 29.33
N PRO A 655 -69.90 -11.92 29.16
CA PRO A 655 -71.17 -12.31 28.56
C PRO A 655 -71.09 -12.51 27.04
N ASP A 656 -70.29 -11.71 26.32
CA ASP A 656 -70.18 -11.75 24.86
C ASP A 656 -68.84 -11.19 24.36
N VAL A 657 -68.46 -11.51 23.12
CA VAL A 657 -67.27 -10.97 22.43
C VAL A 657 -67.32 -9.44 22.33
N SER A 658 -68.50 -8.83 22.20
CA SER A 658 -68.66 -7.36 22.15
C SER A 658 -68.28 -6.63 23.46
N ASP A 659 -68.15 -7.37 24.56
CA ASP A 659 -67.61 -6.86 25.82
C ASP A 659 -66.08 -6.69 25.77
N LEU A 660 -65.41 -7.36 24.83
CA LEU A 660 -63.98 -7.29 24.66
C LEU A 660 -63.58 -6.16 23.74
N TYR A 661 -62.47 -5.50 24.05
CA TYR A 661 -61.86 -4.50 23.18
C TYR A 661 -60.34 -4.62 23.21
N ILE A 662 -59.69 -3.93 22.26
CA ILE A 662 -58.24 -3.91 22.14
C ILE A 662 -57.73 -2.59 22.70
N ASP A 663 -56.68 -2.66 23.52
CA ASP A 663 -55.96 -1.48 23.99
C ASP A 663 -54.45 -1.61 23.71
N LYS A 664 -53.78 -0.47 23.58
CA LYS A 664 -52.34 -0.43 23.32
C LYS A 664 -51.60 -0.80 24.61
N PHE A 665 -50.69 -1.77 24.53
CA PHE A 665 -49.86 -2.17 25.66
C PHE A 665 -48.43 -1.65 25.53
N ALA A 666 -47.81 -1.82 24.36
CA ALA A 666 -46.51 -1.29 23.98
C ALA A 666 -46.46 -1.10 22.44
N SER A 667 -45.41 -0.52 21.87
CA SER A 667 -45.30 -0.43 20.41
C SER A 667 -45.32 -1.83 19.79
N GLY A 668 -46.20 -2.02 18.81
CA GLY A 668 -46.40 -3.30 18.11
C GLY A 668 -47.03 -4.40 18.98
N GLN A 669 -47.54 -4.04 20.18
CA GLN A 669 -48.21 -4.96 21.09
C GLN A 669 -49.51 -4.37 21.65
N TRP A 670 -50.58 -5.14 21.52
CA TRP A 670 -51.89 -4.83 22.05
C TRP A 670 -52.30 -5.84 23.11
N ILE A 671 -53.27 -5.48 23.94
CA ILE A 671 -53.83 -6.37 24.96
C ILE A 671 -55.34 -6.41 24.84
N VAL A 672 -55.93 -7.59 25.09
CA VAL A 672 -57.38 -7.74 25.15
C VAL A 672 -57.90 -7.33 26.52
N MET A 673 -58.80 -6.37 26.51
CA MET A 673 -59.46 -5.81 27.68
C MET A 673 -60.94 -6.21 27.71
N SER A 674 -61.53 -6.24 28.90
CA SER A 674 -62.97 -6.47 29.09
C SER A 674 -63.63 -5.26 29.73
N LYS A 675 -64.78 -4.85 29.17
CA LYS A 675 -65.61 -3.78 29.75
C LYS A 675 -66.23 -4.24 31.07
N THR A 676 -66.66 -5.50 31.17
CA THR A 676 -67.23 -6.08 32.39
C THR A 676 -66.22 -6.14 33.54
N LYS A 677 -64.96 -6.48 33.26
CA LYS A 677 -63.88 -6.56 34.27
C LYS A 677 -63.22 -5.21 34.56
N ALA A 678 -63.36 -4.24 33.66
CA ALA A 678 -62.60 -2.99 33.64
C ALA A 678 -61.07 -3.23 33.73
N GLY A 679 -60.57 -4.23 32.98
CA GLY A 679 -59.16 -4.63 33.04
C GLY A 679 -58.79 -5.71 32.02
N PRO A 680 -57.49 -6.09 31.96
CA PRO A 680 -57.04 -7.12 31.03
C PRO A 680 -57.59 -8.49 31.40
N LEU A 681 -57.89 -9.28 30.38
CA LEU A 681 -58.33 -10.68 30.53
C LEU A 681 -57.28 -11.50 31.28
N ASN A 682 -56.03 -11.48 30.81
CA ASN A 682 -54.83 -12.07 31.44
C ASN A 682 -53.56 -11.51 30.76
N PHE A 683 -52.38 -11.53 31.39
CA PHE A 683 -51.11 -11.13 30.76
C PHE A 683 -50.75 -11.92 29.49
N GLY A 684 -51.31 -13.13 29.33
CA GLY A 684 -51.19 -13.93 28.10
C GLY A 684 -52.11 -13.51 26.95
N SER A 685 -52.98 -12.52 27.13
CA SER A 685 -53.87 -11.98 26.08
C SER A 685 -53.22 -10.87 25.25
N ARG A 686 -51.89 -10.82 25.24
CA ARG A 686 -51.12 -9.90 24.40
C ARG A 686 -51.16 -10.38 22.96
N ILE A 687 -51.32 -9.43 22.05
CA ILE A 687 -51.35 -9.63 20.61
C ILE A 687 -50.18 -8.84 20.06
N GLY A 688 -49.17 -9.51 19.51
CA GLY A 688 -48.11 -8.86 18.76
C GLY A 688 -48.33 -8.89 17.26
N LEU A 689 -47.49 -8.17 16.51
CA LEU A 689 -47.48 -8.23 15.04
C LEU A 689 -47.31 -9.65 14.49
N ASN A 690 -46.50 -10.49 15.15
CA ASN A 690 -46.33 -11.89 14.76
C ASN A 690 -47.61 -12.72 14.94
N ASP A 691 -48.42 -12.42 15.96
CA ASP A 691 -49.70 -13.09 16.19
C ASP A 691 -50.71 -12.69 15.12
N LEU A 692 -50.75 -11.41 14.75
CA LEU A 692 -51.56 -10.92 13.64
C LEU A 692 -51.13 -11.54 12.30
N ALA A 693 -49.83 -11.65 12.05
CA ALA A 693 -49.30 -12.33 10.86
C ALA A 693 -49.67 -13.82 10.82
N LYS A 694 -49.62 -14.50 11.97
CA LYS A 694 -50.10 -15.88 12.11
C LYS A 694 -51.59 -15.97 11.80
N LYS A 695 -52.41 -15.06 12.33
CA LYS A 695 -53.86 -14.99 12.06
C LYS A 695 -54.16 -14.73 10.59
N ARG A 696 -53.38 -13.89 9.92
CA ARG A 696 -53.47 -13.72 8.46
C ARG A 696 -53.17 -15.02 7.74
N SER A 697 -52.10 -15.71 8.10
CA SER A 697 -51.75 -16.98 7.46
C SER A 697 -52.83 -18.06 7.67
N GLU A 698 -53.49 -18.07 8.83
CA GLU A 698 -54.64 -18.93 9.10
C GLU A 698 -55.83 -18.57 8.20
N MET A 699 -56.13 -17.27 8.05
CA MET A 699 -57.18 -16.76 7.16
C MET A 699 -56.90 -17.11 5.68
N GLU A 700 -55.68 -16.91 5.21
CA GLU A 700 -55.29 -17.25 3.84
C GLU A 700 -55.38 -18.77 3.57
N ARG A 701 -55.01 -19.60 4.55
CA ARG A 701 -55.18 -21.06 4.47
C ARG A 701 -56.65 -21.46 4.40
N GLU A 702 -57.51 -20.85 5.21
CA GLU A 702 -58.95 -21.09 5.17
C GLU A 702 -59.54 -20.70 3.81
N ILE A 703 -59.19 -19.53 3.28
CA ILE A 703 -59.64 -19.06 1.97
C ILE A 703 -59.13 -20.00 0.86
N THR A 704 -57.87 -20.41 0.93
CA THR A 704 -57.28 -21.36 -0.03
C THR A 704 -57.98 -22.72 0.04
N ALA A 705 -58.22 -23.25 1.24
CA ALA A 705 -58.93 -24.50 1.45
C ALA A 705 -60.38 -24.42 0.94
N GLN A 706 -61.07 -23.29 1.13
CA GLN A 706 -62.40 -23.06 0.56
C GLN A 706 -62.37 -23.03 -0.98
N HIS A 707 -61.38 -22.36 -1.56
CA HIS A 707 -61.20 -22.35 -3.01
C HIS A 707 -60.85 -23.73 -3.58
N GLU A 708 -60.01 -24.50 -2.89
CA GLU A 708 -59.66 -25.87 -3.26
C GLU A 708 -60.84 -26.82 -3.12
N ALA A 709 -61.63 -26.71 -2.05
CA ALA A 709 -62.87 -27.45 -1.88
C ALA A 709 -63.87 -27.12 -2.99
N ALA A 710 -64.00 -25.85 -3.38
CA ALA A 710 -64.83 -25.45 -4.52
C ALA A 710 -64.28 -25.98 -5.85
N ARG A 711 -62.95 -26.03 -6.04
CA ARG A 711 -62.32 -26.60 -7.24
C ARG A 711 -62.50 -28.12 -7.28
N SER A 712 -62.30 -28.84 -6.19
CA SER A 712 -62.46 -30.29 -6.11
C SER A 712 -63.91 -30.71 -6.33
N ALA A 713 -64.87 -29.96 -5.76
CA ALA A 713 -66.29 -30.14 -6.05
C ALA A 713 -66.60 -29.95 -7.54
N ASN A 714 -66.04 -28.92 -8.17
CA ASN A 714 -66.18 -28.69 -9.62
C ASN A 714 -65.52 -29.79 -10.47
N VAL A 715 -64.36 -30.32 -10.06
CA VAL A 715 -63.68 -31.43 -10.75
C VAL A 715 -64.47 -32.73 -10.61
N ALA A 716 -64.99 -33.02 -9.42
CA ALA A 716 -65.86 -34.17 -9.18
C ALA A 716 -67.11 -34.12 -10.06
N ALA A 717 -67.78 -32.96 -10.11
CA ALA A 717 -68.94 -32.74 -10.98
C ALA A 717 -68.58 -32.92 -12.47
N ARG A 718 -67.41 -32.43 -12.92
CA ARG A 718 -66.92 -32.65 -14.30
C ARG A 718 -66.64 -34.12 -14.59
N LYS A 719 -66.05 -34.84 -13.64
CA LYS A 719 -65.73 -36.28 -13.78
C LYS A 719 -67.02 -37.10 -13.86
N GLU A 720 -68.01 -36.79 -13.05
CA GLU A 720 -69.32 -37.43 -13.07
C GLU A 720 -70.05 -37.17 -14.38
N ALA A 721 -70.09 -35.91 -14.84
CA ALA A 721 -70.67 -35.56 -16.14
C ALA A 721 -69.95 -36.28 -17.30
N ARG A 722 -68.62 -36.41 -17.25
CA ARG A 722 -67.85 -37.15 -18.27
C ARG A 722 -68.12 -38.64 -18.23
N ALA A 723 -68.30 -39.23 -17.04
CA ALA A 723 -68.65 -40.64 -16.88
C ALA A 723 -70.05 -40.94 -17.44
N GLN A 724 -71.03 -40.06 -17.19
CA GLN A 724 -72.36 -40.17 -17.76
C GLN A 724 -72.34 -40.07 -19.30
N LEU A 725 -71.60 -39.09 -19.84
CA LEU A 725 -71.40 -38.96 -21.30
C LEU A 725 -70.73 -40.20 -21.91
N TRP A 726 -69.71 -40.75 -21.24
CA TRP A 726 -69.02 -41.95 -21.69
C TRP A 726 -69.96 -43.17 -21.71
N SER A 727 -70.78 -43.35 -20.66
CA SER A 727 -71.78 -44.42 -20.63
C SER A 727 -72.76 -44.31 -21.81
N ALA A 728 -73.25 -43.09 -22.08
CA ALA A 728 -74.14 -42.85 -23.21
C ALA A 728 -73.46 -43.15 -24.57
N MET A 729 -72.16 -42.84 -24.71
CA MET A 729 -71.38 -43.18 -25.89
C MET A 729 -71.22 -44.70 -26.08
N GLU A 730 -71.00 -45.44 -24.98
CA GLU A 730 -70.86 -46.90 -25.02
C GLU A 730 -72.17 -47.58 -25.45
N ASP A 731 -73.31 -47.12 -24.95
CA ASP A 731 -74.63 -47.60 -25.37
C ASP A 731 -74.87 -47.32 -26.86
N ARG A 732 -74.41 -46.17 -27.34
CA ARG A 732 -74.47 -45.81 -28.77
C ARG A 732 -73.56 -46.68 -29.62
N ARG A 733 -72.36 -47.01 -29.14
CA ARG A 733 -71.45 -47.95 -29.82
C ARG A 733 -72.10 -49.31 -29.99
N LYS A 734 -72.70 -49.85 -28.93
CA LYS A 734 -73.46 -51.12 -28.99
C LYS A 734 -74.58 -51.06 -30.01
N THR A 735 -75.33 -49.95 -30.04
CA THR A 735 -76.40 -49.74 -31.03
C THR A 735 -75.85 -49.76 -32.47
N VAL A 736 -74.70 -49.12 -32.70
CA VAL A 736 -74.02 -49.15 -34.01
C VAL A 736 -73.61 -50.58 -34.36
N GLU A 737 -72.95 -51.29 -33.46
CA GLU A 737 -72.50 -52.69 -33.64
C GLU A 737 -73.67 -53.64 -33.93
N GLU A 738 -74.80 -53.49 -33.25
CA GLU A 738 -76.02 -54.27 -33.49
C GLU A 738 -76.58 -54.03 -34.91
N TRP A 739 -76.60 -52.78 -35.37
CA TRP A 739 -77.05 -52.44 -36.72
C TRP A 739 -76.07 -52.87 -37.81
N GLU A 740 -74.76 -52.79 -37.56
CA GLU A 740 -73.72 -53.32 -38.44
C GLU A 740 -73.83 -54.84 -38.57
N LEU A 741 -74.05 -55.56 -37.46
CA LEU A 741 -74.27 -57.00 -37.44
C LEU A 741 -75.58 -57.38 -38.15
N LYS A 742 -76.66 -56.61 -37.95
CA LYS A 742 -77.92 -56.83 -38.64
C LYS A 742 -77.78 -56.63 -40.15
N HIS A 743 -77.00 -55.62 -40.56
CA HIS A 743 -76.68 -55.40 -41.96
C HIS A 743 -75.83 -56.53 -42.54
N SER A 744 -74.80 -57.00 -41.84
CA SER A 744 -73.95 -58.11 -42.32
C SER A 744 -74.73 -59.42 -42.48
N LYS A 745 -75.77 -59.64 -41.67
CA LYS A 745 -76.67 -60.80 -41.82
C LYS A 745 -77.67 -60.66 -42.97
N THR A 746 -78.29 -59.49 -43.13
CA THR A 746 -79.43 -59.31 -44.04
C THR A 746 -79.06 -58.74 -45.41
N HIS A 747 -77.90 -58.09 -45.53
CA HIS A 747 -77.44 -57.36 -46.73
C HIS A 747 -78.45 -56.31 -47.26
N GLY A 748 -79.39 -55.86 -46.41
CA GLY A 748 -80.44 -54.93 -46.80
C GLY A 748 -79.91 -53.49 -46.97
N ILE A 749 -80.32 -52.82 -48.05
CA ILE A 749 -79.92 -51.43 -48.35
C ILE A 749 -80.28 -50.48 -47.20
N VAL A 750 -81.48 -50.63 -46.63
CA VAL A 750 -81.95 -49.80 -45.50
C VAL A 750 -81.09 -50.04 -44.25
N THR A 751 -80.82 -51.31 -43.90
CA THR A 751 -79.97 -51.64 -42.74
C THR A 751 -78.54 -51.12 -42.89
N GLY A 752 -77.99 -51.14 -44.11
CA GLY A 752 -76.65 -50.61 -44.39
C GLY A 752 -76.59 -49.08 -44.32
N TYR A 753 -77.62 -48.39 -44.80
CA TYR A 753 -77.72 -46.93 -44.68
C TYR A 753 -77.83 -46.49 -43.21
N VAL A 754 -78.69 -47.16 -42.42
CA VAL A 754 -78.86 -46.86 -40.99
C VAL A 754 -77.56 -47.13 -40.22
N ALA A 755 -76.91 -48.28 -40.44
CA ALA A 755 -75.63 -48.60 -39.80
C ALA A 755 -74.54 -47.55 -40.12
N LYS A 756 -74.37 -47.18 -41.40
CA LYS A 756 -73.40 -46.15 -41.82
C LYS A 756 -73.69 -44.78 -41.20
N ARG A 757 -74.97 -44.38 -41.13
CA ARG A 757 -75.37 -43.09 -40.54
C ARG A 757 -75.14 -43.07 -39.03
N LEU A 758 -75.49 -44.14 -38.32
CA LEU A 758 -75.24 -44.27 -36.89
C LEU A 758 -73.73 -44.28 -36.59
N ARG A 759 -72.94 -44.99 -37.39
CA ARG A 759 -71.47 -45.03 -37.28
C ARG A 759 -70.86 -43.64 -37.45
N LYS A 760 -71.26 -42.92 -38.50
CA LYS A 760 -70.79 -41.55 -38.74
C LYS A 760 -71.16 -40.60 -37.58
N ASN A 761 -72.39 -40.66 -37.10
CA ASN A 761 -72.82 -39.84 -35.96
C ASN A 761 -72.03 -40.19 -34.69
N TYR A 762 -71.78 -41.47 -34.42
CA TYR A 762 -70.97 -41.92 -33.30
C TYR A 762 -69.51 -41.41 -33.41
N GLU A 763 -68.91 -41.48 -34.59
CA GLU A 763 -67.54 -40.98 -34.83
C GLU A 763 -67.44 -39.46 -34.67
N GLU A 764 -68.43 -38.70 -35.15
CA GLU A 764 -68.53 -37.25 -34.94
C GLU A 764 -68.68 -36.91 -33.44
N GLU A 765 -69.54 -37.62 -32.72
CA GLU A 765 -69.72 -37.44 -31.27
C GLU A 765 -68.47 -37.83 -30.47
N LEU A 766 -67.78 -38.91 -30.87
CA LEU A 766 -66.53 -39.36 -30.24
C LEU A 766 -65.39 -38.37 -30.47
N SER A 767 -65.29 -37.81 -31.68
CA SER A 767 -64.37 -36.73 -31.98
C SER A 767 -64.65 -35.49 -31.13
N ASN A 768 -65.93 -35.14 -30.93
CA ASN A 768 -66.32 -34.02 -30.08
C ASN A 768 -66.04 -34.29 -28.59
N PHE A 769 -66.17 -35.53 -28.13
CA PHE A 769 -65.82 -35.94 -26.76
C PHE A 769 -64.32 -35.87 -26.47
N ASN A 770 -63.48 -36.18 -27.46
CA ASN A 770 -62.02 -36.16 -27.33
C ASN A 770 -61.42 -34.75 -27.39
N ASN A 771 -62.18 -33.75 -27.84
CA ASN A 771 -61.79 -32.35 -27.73
C ASN A 771 -61.93 -31.84 -26.29
N PRO A 772 -61.03 -30.95 -25.81
CA PRO A 772 -61.06 -30.48 -24.43
C PRO A 772 -62.41 -29.82 -24.13
N PHE A 773 -63.14 -30.41 -23.19
CA PHE A 773 -64.45 -29.96 -22.72
C PHE A 773 -64.42 -28.47 -22.41
N LYS A 774 -65.04 -27.64 -23.25
CA LYS A 774 -65.33 -26.25 -22.92
C LYS A 774 -66.50 -26.29 -21.94
N PRO A 775 -66.32 -25.91 -20.66
CA PRO A 775 -67.43 -25.88 -19.73
C PRO A 775 -68.50 -24.91 -20.27
N PRO A 776 -69.80 -25.16 -20.00
CA PRO A 776 -70.82 -24.17 -20.28
C PRO A 776 -70.45 -22.89 -19.52
N THR A 777 -70.39 -21.77 -20.24
CA THR A 777 -70.18 -20.45 -19.62
C THR A 777 -71.25 -20.26 -18.56
N ALA A 778 -70.82 -19.99 -17.32
CA ALA A 778 -71.73 -19.69 -16.22
C ALA A 778 -72.72 -18.60 -16.65
N PRO A 779 -74.00 -18.67 -16.24
CA PRO A 779 -74.95 -17.60 -16.54
C PRO A 779 -74.39 -16.29 -16.01
N LYS A 780 -74.32 -15.26 -16.88
CA LYS A 780 -73.93 -13.90 -16.49
C LYS A 780 -74.85 -13.45 -15.35
N LYS A 781 -74.36 -13.49 -14.11
CA LYS A 781 -74.99 -12.75 -13.02
C LYS A 781 -74.87 -11.27 -13.36
N LEU A 782 -76.02 -10.63 -13.59
CA LEU A 782 -76.16 -9.19 -13.63
C LEU A 782 -75.68 -8.62 -12.30
N PHE A 783 -74.44 -8.14 -12.25
CA PHE A 783 -74.00 -7.25 -11.19
C PHE A 783 -74.75 -5.93 -11.35
N LYS A 784 -75.80 -5.75 -10.55
CA LYS A 784 -76.30 -4.41 -10.19
C LYS A 784 -75.30 -3.86 -9.16
N GLY A 785 -74.35 -3.05 -9.62
CA GLY A 785 -73.54 -2.22 -8.72
C GLY A 785 -74.41 -1.17 -8.01
N PRO A 786 -74.01 -0.68 -6.83
CA PRO A 786 -74.71 0.40 -6.15
C PRO A 786 -74.60 1.69 -6.98
N ARG A 787 -75.74 2.36 -7.16
CA ARG A 787 -75.82 3.72 -7.69
C ARG A 787 -75.22 4.68 -6.66
N GLY A 788 -74.26 5.50 -7.07
CA GLY A 788 -73.65 6.49 -6.18
C GLY A 788 -72.79 7.51 -6.90
N ILE A 789 -73.46 8.49 -7.51
CA ILE A 789 -73.15 9.93 -7.53
C ILE A 789 -71.76 10.35 -8.07
N GLY A 790 -71.80 10.97 -9.26
CA GLY A 790 -70.68 11.64 -9.88
C GLY A 790 -70.25 12.92 -9.16
N ARG A 791 -68.97 13.22 -9.29
CA ARG A 791 -68.43 14.58 -9.21
C ARG A 791 -67.75 14.89 -10.54
N SER A 792 -68.35 15.83 -11.27
CA SER A 792 -67.71 16.66 -12.27
C SER A 792 -66.67 17.55 -11.57
N PHE A 793 -65.48 17.67 -12.15
CA PHE A 793 -64.58 18.80 -11.92
C PHE A 793 -64.38 19.52 -13.25
N ASP A 794 -64.95 20.72 -13.31
CA ASP A 794 -64.19 21.92 -13.70
C ASP A 794 -63.26 22.31 -12.55
#